data_AF-A0A0L0HT55-F1
#
_entry.id   AF-A0A0L0HT55-F1
#
_cell.length_a   1.000
_cell.length_b   1.000
_cell.length_c   1.000
_cell.angle_alpha   90.00
_cell.angle_beta   90.00
_cell.angle_gamma   90.00
#
_symmetry.space_group_name_H-M   'P 1'
#
loop_
_entity.id
_entity.type
_entity.pdbx_description
1 polymer ?
#
loop_
_entity_poly.entity_id
_entity_poly.type
_entity_poly.pdbx_seq_one_letter_code
_entity_poly.pdbx_strand_id
1 'polypeptide(L)'
;MRLNCLILVLLATASQLVSSWPNGNFTYRVPFAPGGGSAGIAETQSRYIPQAKLLYKSINSGATAWADMKNDPKDGSIITLINLPHIYIQPYVPELRANYTPDDIAIAYIHTYTPLVLLVPKHNSTILTWSDFVAACKTRHITVSGAGTGTVFETGSGRLRQLARIKFDYLSAGTGATTAITEMLKGKYDAAWTTTPVVKDRTDVRVLAIASEYEFPTIDAPTFRTLGINYIDGIYRGVGLPAGTPESVMKEVSNYFNALNRNKTFIAEVQADNGALMFMPYDSPSLNYFTATYRKSIYNVLFPTDPISRGSIYAFFAFGGLGILLCLASAIFSFIFRNTPVIKGSSYFFNNIIIFGIVLAYASVIVTSLQMPLKGVTERTLSAGCKALPWLLGLGFDITFSAIIVKSYRLYRLFLFTASKIVQFDASNLAILKWVFGICGINAIVYLVWTVQDPLSAELLSMDGDDTFYYSCTSENASAYLGVVLLLKYIMLCCCIFFSVKLRDLNAMLNETKAIAAATFSTTFVLTVCLAVYALVSSFEGRYIILVGGTTVGATTCLGALFLPKVMVALFNPDANTFDYIRRVVKGSDLSRGASSGGEGAARSGSIDARSTGRGSMDLFTSNPVLLHPPQSTISNSSMTPIYVQEGRAFNREHRDRINALARVICNTASEGRVSEFQNHVGKLAQFASRIRVMATAKSRAFSIPSIKSGEQIAEDVDEP
;
A
#
# COMPACT_ATOMS: atom_id res chain seq x y z
N MET A 1 -61.76 -46.61 -20.01
CA MET A 1 -61.01 -46.43 -18.74
C MET A 1 -59.65 -45.75 -18.96
N ARG A 2 -59.59 -44.54 -19.52
CA ARG A 2 -58.32 -43.79 -19.69
C ARG A 2 -58.46 -42.27 -19.47
N LEU A 3 -59.44 -41.85 -18.66
CA LEU A 3 -59.61 -40.43 -18.30
C LEU A 3 -59.59 -40.20 -16.78
N ASN A 4 -59.77 -41.24 -15.96
CA ASN A 4 -59.78 -41.11 -14.49
C ASN A 4 -58.40 -41.21 -13.80
N CYS A 5 -57.34 -41.63 -14.50
CA CYS A 5 -55.99 -41.67 -13.92
C CYS A 5 -55.24 -40.32 -14.01
N LEU A 6 -55.61 -39.42 -14.93
CA LEU A 6 -54.89 -38.16 -15.09
C LEU A 6 -55.30 -37.11 -14.03
N ILE A 7 -56.54 -37.18 -13.54
CA ILE A 7 -57.06 -36.26 -12.51
C ILE A 7 -56.53 -36.64 -11.11
N LEU A 8 -56.24 -37.92 -10.85
CA LEU A 8 -55.66 -38.38 -9.59
C LEU A 8 -54.16 -38.07 -9.44
N VAL A 9 -53.43 -37.90 -10.54
CA VAL A 9 -52.01 -37.47 -10.50
C VAL A 9 -51.89 -35.94 -10.38
N LEU A 10 -52.85 -35.17 -10.89
CA LEU A 10 -52.87 -33.71 -10.77
C LEU A 10 -53.37 -33.19 -9.41
N LEU A 11 -54.08 -34.00 -8.62
CA LEU A 11 -54.49 -33.67 -7.25
C LEU A 11 -53.50 -34.13 -6.16
N ALA A 12 -52.48 -34.92 -6.51
CA ALA A 12 -51.47 -35.41 -5.56
C ALA A 12 -50.23 -34.51 -5.42
N THR A 13 -50.11 -33.44 -6.24
CA THR A 13 -48.99 -32.48 -6.17
C THR A 13 -49.32 -31.17 -5.45
N ALA A 14 -50.54 -31.01 -4.93
CA ALA A 14 -50.96 -29.83 -4.15
C ALA A 14 -50.76 -30.01 -2.63
N SER A 15 -49.68 -30.68 -2.23
CA SER A 15 -49.26 -30.75 -0.82
C SER A 15 -47.73 -30.78 -0.73
N GLN A 16 -47.05 -29.85 -1.40
CA GLN A 16 -45.80 -29.38 -0.83
C GLN A 16 -46.17 -28.63 0.45
N LEU A 17 -46.14 -29.36 1.57
CA LEU A 17 -46.02 -28.76 2.89
C LEU A 17 -44.80 -27.82 2.80
N VAL A 18 -45.05 -26.52 2.72
CA VAL A 18 -44.05 -25.51 3.08
C VAL A 18 -43.84 -25.70 4.57
N SER A 19 -42.89 -26.57 4.94
CA SER A 19 -42.49 -26.71 6.33
C SER A 19 -41.72 -25.44 6.69
N SER A 20 -42.39 -24.47 7.31
CA SER A 20 -41.76 -23.22 7.73
C SER A 20 -40.67 -23.52 8.74
N TRP A 21 -39.41 -23.23 8.41
CA TRP A 21 -38.33 -23.27 9.39
C TRP A 21 -38.71 -22.42 10.62
N PRO A 22 -38.37 -22.88 11.85
CA PRO A 22 -37.65 -24.12 12.17
C PRO A 22 -38.54 -25.37 12.22
N ASN A 23 -38.04 -26.48 11.68
CA ASN A 23 -38.63 -27.82 11.84
C ASN A 23 -38.23 -28.40 13.21
N GLY A 24 -38.91 -27.95 14.27
CA GLY A 24 -38.63 -28.36 15.66
C GLY A 24 -37.87 -27.29 16.44
N ASN A 25 -36.92 -27.72 17.28
CA ASN A 25 -36.05 -26.80 18.01
C ASN A 25 -34.82 -26.40 17.17
N PHE A 26 -34.26 -25.24 17.46
CA PHE A 26 -32.99 -24.80 16.90
C PHE A 26 -32.05 -24.32 18.01
N THR A 27 -30.75 -24.41 17.76
CA THR A 27 -29.73 -23.90 18.66
C THR A 27 -29.42 -22.44 18.32
N TYR A 28 -29.57 -21.55 19.30
CA TYR A 28 -29.04 -20.18 19.19
C TYR A 28 -27.69 -20.11 19.92
N ARG A 29 -26.62 -20.16 19.13
CA ARG A 29 -25.23 -20.10 19.59
C ARG A 29 -24.79 -18.65 19.76
N VAL A 30 -24.44 -18.26 20.98
CA VAL A 30 -24.04 -16.89 21.33
C VAL A 30 -22.55 -16.87 21.67
N PRO A 31 -21.67 -16.29 20.82
CA PRO A 31 -20.22 -16.33 20.98
C PRO A 31 -19.62 -15.45 22.09
N PHE A 32 -20.42 -15.05 23.08
CA PHE A 32 -20.03 -14.08 24.08
C PHE A 32 -20.46 -14.53 25.47
N ALA A 33 -19.65 -14.13 26.45
CA ALA A 33 -19.96 -14.34 27.85
C ALA A 33 -21.20 -13.53 28.29
N PRO A 34 -21.99 -14.04 29.25
CA PRO A 34 -23.13 -13.33 29.82
C PRO A 34 -22.76 -11.94 30.35
N GLY A 35 -23.73 -11.01 30.29
CA GLY A 35 -23.56 -9.65 30.80
C GLY A 35 -22.81 -8.67 29.89
N GLY A 36 -22.35 -9.09 28.70
CA GLY A 36 -21.87 -8.19 27.65
C GLY A 36 -22.99 -7.73 26.71
N GLY A 37 -22.79 -6.62 25.98
CA GLY A 37 -23.85 -6.04 25.12
C GLY A 37 -24.41 -7.00 24.05
N SER A 38 -23.59 -7.88 23.46
CA SER A 38 -24.07 -8.91 22.52
C SER A 38 -24.85 -10.03 23.20
N ALA A 39 -24.37 -10.52 24.34
CA ALA A 39 -25.06 -11.55 25.11
C ALA A 39 -26.41 -11.02 25.63
N GLY A 40 -26.45 -9.81 26.19
CA GLY A 40 -27.66 -9.18 26.70
C GLY A 40 -28.76 -9.02 25.64
N ILE A 41 -28.40 -8.58 24.42
CA ILE A 41 -29.38 -8.48 23.32
C ILE A 41 -29.90 -9.89 22.93
N ALA A 42 -29.02 -10.89 22.88
CA ALA A 42 -29.43 -12.26 22.55
C ALA A 42 -30.28 -12.90 23.66
N GLU A 43 -29.98 -12.63 24.93
CA GLU A 43 -30.80 -13.02 26.09
C GLU A 43 -32.18 -12.36 26.01
N THR A 44 -32.25 -11.07 25.68
CA THR A 44 -33.53 -10.39 25.44
C THR A 44 -34.30 -11.04 24.30
N GLN A 45 -33.67 -11.31 23.15
CA GLN A 45 -34.31 -12.03 22.05
C GLN A 45 -34.84 -13.41 22.49
N SER A 46 -34.09 -14.14 23.31
CA SER A 46 -34.47 -15.48 23.78
C SER A 46 -35.80 -15.52 24.53
N ARG A 47 -36.16 -14.46 25.24
CA ARG A 47 -37.46 -14.35 25.95
C ARG A 47 -38.65 -14.25 24.99
N TYR A 48 -38.42 -13.79 23.77
CA TYR A 48 -39.43 -13.66 22.71
C TYR A 48 -39.48 -14.86 21.76
N ILE A 49 -38.56 -15.83 21.95
CA ILE A 49 -38.57 -17.11 21.23
C ILE A 49 -39.33 -18.11 22.10
N PRO A 50 -40.30 -18.86 21.56
CA PRO A 50 -40.96 -19.93 22.30
C PRO A 50 -39.92 -20.92 22.84
N GLN A 51 -39.86 -21.13 24.16
CA GLN A 51 -38.83 -21.95 24.81
C GLN A 51 -38.79 -23.39 24.30
N ALA A 52 -39.95 -23.95 23.92
CA ALA A 52 -40.04 -25.27 23.28
C ALA A 52 -39.28 -25.37 21.93
N LYS A 53 -38.92 -24.24 21.32
CA LYS A 53 -38.18 -24.16 20.05
C LYS A 53 -36.72 -23.75 20.23
N LEU A 54 -36.27 -23.32 21.41
CA LEU A 54 -34.95 -22.71 21.60
C LEU A 54 -34.02 -23.58 22.45
N LEU A 55 -32.84 -23.87 21.90
CA LEU A 55 -31.67 -24.32 22.67
C LEU A 55 -30.64 -23.19 22.71
N TYR A 56 -30.60 -22.43 23.81
CA TYR A 56 -29.67 -21.31 23.96
C TYR A 56 -28.29 -21.82 24.42
N LYS A 57 -27.22 -21.53 23.67
CA LYS A 57 -25.85 -21.98 23.98
C LYS A 57 -24.87 -20.82 23.92
N SER A 58 -24.36 -20.40 25.09
CA SER A 58 -23.26 -19.43 25.15
C SER A 58 -21.91 -20.13 24.94
N ILE A 59 -21.05 -19.53 24.13
CA ILE A 59 -19.66 -19.93 23.90
C ILE A 59 -18.82 -18.69 24.20
N ASN A 60 -17.90 -18.75 25.16
CA ASN A 60 -17.15 -17.58 25.61
C ASN A 60 -16.02 -17.14 24.65
N SER A 61 -16.21 -17.27 23.33
CA SER A 61 -15.24 -16.92 22.29
C SER A 61 -15.91 -16.72 20.92
N GLY A 62 -15.77 -15.52 20.36
CA GLY A 62 -16.18 -15.17 19.00
C GLY A 62 -15.51 -16.04 17.94
N ALA A 63 -14.18 -15.97 17.90
CA ALA A 63 -13.36 -16.69 16.92
C ALA A 63 -13.66 -18.19 16.90
N THR A 64 -13.75 -18.83 18.09
CA THR A 64 -14.05 -20.27 18.19
C THR A 64 -15.44 -20.59 17.67
N ALA A 65 -16.48 -19.84 18.06
CA ALA A 65 -17.84 -20.12 17.63
C ALA A 65 -18.02 -19.97 16.11
N TRP A 66 -17.36 -18.97 15.51
CA TRP A 66 -17.40 -18.75 14.06
C TRP A 66 -16.52 -19.74 13.28
N ALA A 67 -15.43 -20.25 13.89
CA ALA A 67 -14.67 -21.37 13.35
C ALA A 67 -15.51 -22.65 13.28
N ASP A 68 -16.20 -22.97 14.38
CA ASP A 68 -17.10 -24.13 14.45
C ASP A 68 -18.25 -24.01 13.46
N MET A 69 -18.78 -22.79 13.27
CA MET A 69 -19.91 -22.52 12.38
C MET A 69 -19.67 -22.97 10.94
N LYS A 70 -18.44 -22.94 10.44
CA LYS A 70 -18.10 -23.46 9.10
C LYS A 70 -18.56 -24.91 8.89
N ASN A 71 -18.56 -25.70 9.97
CA ASN A 71 -18.88 -27.13 9.96
C ASN A 71 -20.31 -27.43 10.45
N ASP A 72 -21.08 -26.42 10.85
CA ASP A 72 -22.45 -26.62 11.31
C ASP A 72 -23.36 -27.09 10.14
N PRO A 73 -24.48 -27.78 10.44
CA PRO A 73 -25.46 -28.15 9.43
C PRO A 73 -26.02 -26.94 8.67
N LYS A 74 -26.21 -27.11 7.37
CA LYS A 74 -26.71 -26.07 6.44
C LYS A 74 -28.24 -25.99 6.39
N ASP A 75 -28.94 -26.58 7.37
CA ASP A 75 -30.39 -26.65 7.45
C ASP A 75 -31.00 -25.60 8.41
N GLY A 76 -30.16 -24.77 9.03
CA GLY A 76 -30.57 -23.77 10.00
C GLY A 76 -30.92 -24.32 11.38
N SER A 77 -30.59 -25.57 11.68
CA SER A 77 -30.72 -26.14 13.04
C SER A 77 -29.79 -25.47 14.06
N ILE A 78 -28.72 -24.82 13.60
CA ILE A 78 -27.82 -24.00 14.42
C ILE A 78 -27.71 -22.62 13.79
N ILE A 79 -28.00 -21.60 14.58
CA ILE A 79 -27.84 -20.19 14.21
C ILE A 79 -26.84 -19.57 15.16
N THR A 80 -25.89 -18.82 14.62
CA THR A 80 -24.85 -18.19 15.42
C THR A 80 -25.00 -16.67 15.39
N LEU A 81 -24.96 -16.03 16.56
CA LEU A 81 -24.87 -14.58 16.65
C LEU A 81 -23.53 -14.12 16.04
N ILE A 82 -23.55 -13.11 15.19
CA ILE A 82 -22.36 -12.52 14.58
C ILE A 82 -22.22 -11.06 14.99
N ASN A 83 -20.98 -10.60 15.12
CA ASN A 83 -20.65 -9.19 15.33
C ASN A 83 -19.78 -8.69 14.17
N LEU A 84 -20.12 -7.55 13.59
CA LEU A 84 -19.22 -6.80 12.71
C LEU A 84 -18.64 -5.60 13.47
N PRO A 85 -17.35 -5.29 13.28
CA PRO A 85 -16.42 -5.86 12.29
C PRO A 85 -15.70 -7.16 12.69
N HIS A 86 -16.02 -7.79 13.82
CA HIS A 86 -15.21 -8.87 14.40
C HIS A 86 -15.06 -10.09 13.48
N ILE A 87 -16.15 -10.52 12.82
CA ILE A 87 -16.10 -11.63 11.87
C ILE A 87 -15.15 -11.38 10.68
N TYR A 88 -14.83 -10.12 10.39
CA TYR A 88 -13.90 -9.72 9.33
C TYR A 88 -12.47 -9.50 9.83
N ILE A 89 -12.28 -9.14 11.10
CA ILE A 89 -10.95 -8.83 11.67
C ILE A 89 -10.28 -10.09 12.21
N GLN A 90 -10.97 -10.86 13.05
CA GLN A 90 -10.38 -11.96 13.80
C GLN A 90 -9.67 -13.04 12.97
N PRO A 91 -10.08 -13.37 11.73
CA PRO A 91 -9.33 -14.28 10.85
C PRO A 91 -7.89 -13.85 10.57
N TYR A 92 -7.61 -12.56 10.66
CA TYR A 92 -6.31 -11.97 10.33
C TYR A 92 -5.44 -11.69 11.55
N VAL A 93 -5.90 -12.07 12.75
CA VAL A 93 -5.15 -11.92 14.00
C VAL A 93 -4.42 -13.25 14.29
N PRO A 94 -3.08 -13.32 14.13
CA PRO A 94 -2.33 -14.58 14.22
C PRO A 94 -2.50 -15.31 15.56
N GLU A 95 -2.60 -14.56 16.66
CA GLU A 95 -2.71 -15.09 18.02
C GLU A 95 -4.04 -15.84 18.24
N LEU A 96 -5.10 -15.44 17.54
CA LEU A 96 -6.42 -16.05 17.68
C LEU A 96 -6.55 -17.39 16.96
N ARG A 97 -5.70 -17.65 15.95
CA ARG A 97 -5.76 -18.86 15.11
C ARG A 97 -7.19 -19.23 14.72
N ALA A 98 -7.95 -18.23 14.26
CA ALA A 98 -9.41 -18.31 14.17
C ALA A 98 -9.91 -19.43 13.23
N ASN A 99 -9.09 -19.94 12.30
CA ASN A 99 -9.42 -21.10 11.46
C ASN A 99 -10.74 -20.97 10.65
N TYR A 100 -11.08 -19.76 10.24
CA TYR A 100 -12.13 -19.48 9.26
C TYR A 100 -11.77 -18.24 8.45
N THR A 101 -12.47 -18.02 7.34
CA THR A 101 -12.41 -16.80 6.53
C THR A 101 -13.77 -16.12 6.52
N PRO A 102 -13.85 -14.80 6.25
CA PRO A 102 -15.14 -14.12 6.14
C PRO A 102 -16.13 -14.75 5.14
N ASP A 103 -15.63 -15.47 4.12
CA ASP A 103 -16.45 -16.17 3.12
C ASP A 103 -17.06 -17.48 3.63
N ASP A 104 -16.59 -18.02 4.76
CA ASP A 104 -17.19 -19.19 5.40
C ASP A 104 -18.50 -18.84 6.13
N ILE A 105 -18.84 -17.55 6.24
CA ILE A 105 -19.98 -17.03 7.00
C ILE A 105 -21.01 -16.39 6.06
N ALA A 106 -22.23 -16.94 6.04
CA ALA A 106 -23.38 -16.33 5.37
C ALA A 106 -24.19 -15.49 6.38
N ILE A 107 -24.32 -14.20 6.12
CA ILE A 107 -25.08 -13.27 6.99
C ILE A 107 -26.57 -13.35 6.60
N ALA A 108 -27.42 -13.84 7.50
CA ALA A 108 -28.86 -13.93 7.25
C ALA A 108 -29.61 -12.64 7.61
N TYR A 109 -29.21 -11.97 8.69
CA TYR A 109 -29.94 -10.79 9.16
C TYR A 109 -29.08 -9.92 10.09
N ILE A 110 -29.12 -8.60 9.95
CA ILE A 110 -28.52 -7.65 10.91
C ILE A 110 -29.65 -6.91 11.64
N HIS A 111 -29.59 -6.92 12.97
CA HIS A 111 -30.70 -6.51 13.83
C HIS A 111 -30.41 -5.34 14.78
N THR A 112 -29.14 -5.08 15.14
CA THR A 112 -28.82 -3.99 16.06
C THR A 112 -27.46 -3.36 15.78
N TYR A 113 -27.31 -2.11 16.19
CA TYR A 113 -26.07 -1.36 16.26
C TYR A 113 -25.94 -0.71 17.64
N THR A 114 -24.75 -0.77 18.26
CA THR A 114 -24.47 -0.08 19.52
C THR A 114 -23.15 0.66 19.44
N PRO A 115 -23.15 1.99 19.62
CA PRO A 115 -21.92 2.77 19.64
C PRO A 115 -20.97 2.37 20.75
N LEU A 116 -19.68 2.64 20.52
CA LEU A 116 -18.65 2.49 21.55
C LEU A 116 -18.71 3.63 22.57
N VAL A 117 -18.34 3.30 23.80
CA VAL A 117 -18.32 4.21 24.94
C VAL A 117 -16.97 4.10 25.63
N LEU A 118 -16.26 5.23 25.74
CA LEU A 118 -15.03 5.33 26.53
C LEU A 118 -15.39 5.82 27.93
N LEU A 119 -14.95 5.12 28.96
CA LEU A 119 -15.28 5.44 30.35
C LEU A 119 -14.11 5.20 31.30
N VAL A 120 -14.24 5.77 32.50
CA VAL A 120 -13.26 5.69 33.60
C VAL A 120 -13.97 5.41 34.94
N PRO A 121 -13.27 4.99 36.00
CA PRO A 121 -13.86 4.88 37.34
C PRO A 121 -14.41 6.23 37.83
N LYS A 122 -15.58 6.23 38.48
CA LYS A 122 -16.19 7.49 38.98
C LYS A 122 -15.45 8.07 40.20
N HIS A 123 -15.08 7.22 41.15
CA HIS A 123 -14.57 7.63 42.47
C HIS A 123 -13.04 7.65 42.58
N ASN A 124 -12.31 6.87 41.77
CA ASN A 124 -10.85 6.67 41.90
C ASN A 124 -10.05 7.16 40.68
N SER A 125 -10.68 7.93 39.78
CA SER A 125 -10.00 8.47 38.59
C SER A 125 -9.79 9.98 38.72
N THR A 126 -8.57 10.43 38.42
CA THR A 126 -8.26 11.86 38.25
C THR A 126 -8.73 12.39 36.89
N ILE A 127 -9.15 11.51 35.98
CA ILE A 127 -9.68 11.85 34.66
C ILE A 127 -11.20 12.05 34.82
N LEU A 128 -11.67 13.28 34.61
CA LEU A 128 -13.09 13.63 34.74
C LEU A 128 -13.73 13.89 33.37
N THR A 129 -12.95 14.36 32.41
CA THR A 129 -13.43 14.77 31.08
C THR A 129 -12.57 14.17 29.97
N TRP A 130 -13.06 14.26 28.73
CA TRP A 130 -12.24 13.95 27.55
C TRP A 130 -10.94 14.76 27.51
N SER A 131 -10.99 16.04 27.87
CA SER A 131 -9.81 16.91 27.92
C SER A 131 -8.77 16.41 28.93
N ASP A 132 -9.21 15.93 30.10
CA ASP A 132 -8.32 15.35 31.10
C ASP A 132 -7.68 14.06 30.59
N PHE A 133 -8.44 13.24 29.85
CA PHE A 133 -7.92 12.02 29.22
C PHE A 133 -6.83 12.34 28.20
N VAL A 134 -7.08 13.31 27.32
CA VAL A 134 -6.08 13.81 26.34
C VAL A 134 -4.83 14.36 27.05
N ALA A 135 -5.01 15.10 28.14
CA ALA A 135 -3.89 15.61 28.93
C ALA A 135 -3.09 14.47 29.59
N ALA A 136 -3.76 13.48 30.15
CA ALA A 136 -3.14 12.32 30.78
C ALA A 136 -2.33 11.48 29.77
N CYS A 137 -2.84 11.28 28.56
CA CYS A 137 -2.13 10.61 27.46
C CYS A 137 -0.84 11.31 27.02
N LYS A 138 -0.68 12.62 27.34
CA LYS A 138 0.55 13.38 27.02
C LYS A 138 1.57 13.35 28.15
N THR A 139 1.14 13.13 29.39
CA THR A 139 1.99 13.24 30.59
C THR A 139 2.42 11.90 31.14
N ARG A 140 1.66 10.83 30.90
CA ARG A 140 1.98 9.48 31.37
C ARG A 140 1.46 8.40 30.44
N HIS A 141 1.88 7.17 30.72
CA HIS A 141 1.33 6.00 30.08
C HIS A 141 -0.12 5.77 30.52
N ILE A 142 -1.03 5.58 29.56
CA ILE A 142 -2.47 5.34 29.79
C ILE A 142 -2.80 3.96 29.23
N THR A 143 -3.49 3.16 30.04
CA THR A 143 -3.96 1.83 29.67
C THR A 143 -5.49 1.81 29.57
N VAL A 144 -5.99 1.30 28.45
CA VAL A 144 -7.42 1.21 28.16
C VAL A 144 -7.79 -0.25 27.92
N SER A 145 -8.74 -0.74 28.70
CA SER A 145 -9.22 -2.12 28.57
C SER A 145 -10.39 -2.25 27.61
N GLY A 146 -10.61 -3.44 27.08
CA GLY A 146 -11.82 -3.78 26.34
C GLY A 146 -11.96 -5.28 26.17
N ALA A 147 -13.01 -5.69 25.44
CA ALA A 147 -13.31 -7.10 25.25
C ALA A 147 -12.58 -7.66 24.03
N GLY A 148 -11.72 -8.65 24.24
CA GLY A 148 -11.10 -9.47 23.21
C GLY A 148 -10.03 -8.75 22.37
N THR A 149 -9.26 -9.57 21.68
CA THR A 149 -8.33 -9.18 20.62
C THR A 149 -9.04 -9.32 19.27
N GLY A 150 -8.64 -8.53 18.27
CA GLY A 150 -9.27 -8.50 16.96
C GLY A 150 -10.70 -8.00 16.98
N THR A 151 -11.03 -7.13 17.95
CA THR A 151 -12.37 -6.56 18.12
C THR A 151 -12.38 -5.08 17.78
N VAL A 152 -13.59 -4.53 17.65
CA VAL A 152 -13.76 -3.09 17.41
C VAL A 152 -13.19 -2.23 18.54
N PHE A 153 -13.05 -2.78 19.75
CA PHE A 153 -12.46 -2.05 20.88
C PHE A 153 -10.96 -1.81 20.67
N GLU A 154 -10.26 -2.80 20.13
CA GLU A 154 -8.85 -2.71 19.78
C GLU A 154 -8.65 -1.84 18.53
N THR A 155 -9.32 -2.16 17.43
CA THR A 155 -9.16 -1.41 16.18
C THR A 155 -9.70 0.02 16.29
N GLY A 156 -10.77 0.21 17.07
CA GLY A 156 -11.34 1.52 17.37
C GLY A 156 -10.42 2.36 18.25
N SER A 157 -9.70 1.74 19.19
CA SER A 157 -8.64 2.41 19.95
C SER A 157 -7.55 2.95 19.02
N GLY A 158 -7.08 2.13 18.07
CA GLY A 158 -6.15 2.57 17.01
C GLY A 158 -6.66 3.82 16.28
N ARG A 159 -7.85 3.71 15.69
CA ARG A 159 -8.47 4.81 14.95
C ARG A 159 -8.66 6.07 15.78
N LEU A 160 -9.04 5.96 17.05
CA LEU A 160 -9.15 7.11 17.94
C LEU A 160 -7.80 7.77 18.20
N ARG A 161 -6.72 7.00 18.44
CA ARG A 161 -5.36 7.55 18.61
C ARG A 161 -4.95 8.39 17.42
N GLN A 162 -5.23 7.91 16.21
CA GLN A 162 -4.94 8.63 14.97
C GLN A 162 -5.74 9.92 14.84
N LEU A 163 -7.07 9.85 15.01
CA LEU A 163 -7.96 11.01 14.84
C LEU A 163 -7.73 12.08 15.91
N ALA A 164 -7.48 11.68 17.15
CA ALA A 164 -7.28 12.59 18.28
C ALA A 164 -5.82 12.97 18.51
N ARG A 165 -4.86 12.32 17.81
CA ARG A 165 -3.40 12.52 17.97
C ARG A 165 -2.94 12.33 19.42
N ILE A 166 -3.39 11.25 20.05
CA ILE A 166 -3.04 10.86 21.42
C ILE A 166 -2.49 9.43 21.46
N LYS A 167 -1.73 9.11 22.50
CA LYS A 167 -1.16 7.77 22.71
C LYS A 167 -1.73 7.14 23.97
N PHE A 168 -2.17 5.89 23.84
CA PHE A 168 -2.54 5.00 24.94
C PHE A 168 -2.48 3.56 24.44
N ASP A 169 -2.39 2.61 25.37
CA ASP A 169 -2.33 1.19 25.05
C ASP A 169 -3.68 0.53 25.28
N TYR A 170 -4.12 -0.22 24.27
CA TYR A 170 -5.26 -1.11 24.40
C TYR A 170 -4.80 -2.46 24.95
N LEU A 171 -5.47 -2.95 26.00
CA LEU A 171 -5.20 -4.25 26.57
C LEU A 171 -6.52 -5.03 26.74
N SER A 172 -6.61 -6.20 26.10
CA SER A 172 -7.77 -7.07 26.26
C SER A 172 -7.88 -7.57 27.71
N ALA A 173 -9.04 -7.39 28.33
CA ALA A 173 -9.34 -7.88 29.68
C ALA A 173 -10.07 -9.25 29.67
N GLY A 174 -10.02 -9.97 28.55
CA GLY A 174 -10.80 -11.19 28.32
C GLY A 174 -11.97 -10.93 27.35
N THR A 175 -12.91 -11.87 27.25
CA THR A 175 -13.89 -11.90 26.15
C THR A 175 -15.17 -11.07 26.38
N GLY A 176 -15.32 -10.43 27.54
CA GLY A 176 -16.52 -9.67 27.92
C GLY A 176 -16.25 -8.20 28.24
N ALA A 177 -17.11 -7.30 27.74
CA ALA A 177 -17.00 -5.86 28.00
C ALA A 177 -17.21 -5.51 29.49
N THR A 178 -18.03 -6.29 30.20
CA THR A 178 -18.22 -6.12 31.64
C THR A 178 -16.98 -6.49 32.44
N THR A 179 -16.25 -7.54 32.02
CA THR A 179 -14.96 -7.90 32.61
C THR A 179 -13.95 -6.78 32.50
N ALA A 180 -13.87 -6.11 31.34
CA ALA A 180 -12.99 -4.95 31.15
C ALA A 180 -13.29 -3.83 32.16
N ILE A 181 -14.58 -3.52 32.37
CA ILE A 181 -14.99 -2.49 33.33
C ILE A 181 -14.68 -2.92 34.76
N THR A 182 -14.96 -4.18 35.14
CA THR A 182 -14.66 -4.70 36.48
C THR A 182 -13.17 -4.65 36.79
N GLU A 183 -12.30 -5.03 35.86
CA GLU A 183 -10.85 -4.99 36.06
C GLU A 183 -10.31 -3.54 36.10
N MET A 184 -10.88 -2.64 35.29
CA MET A 184 -10.60 -1.20 35.39
C MET A 184 -10.99 -0.65 36.77
N LEU A 185 -12.16 -1.00 37.29
CA LEU A 185 -12.61 -0.57 38.63
C LEU A 185 -11.73 -1.11 39.77
N LYS A 186 -11.07 -2.26 39.57
CA LYS A 186 -10.05 -2.81 40.49
C LYS A 186 -8.70 -2.09 40.40
N GLY A 187 -8.56 -1.10 39.52
CA GLY A 187 -7.34 -0.31 39.33
C GLY A 187 -6.32 -0.94 38.38
N LYS A 188 -6.70 -1.97 37.62
CA LYS A 188 -5.78 -2.61 36.65
C LYS A 188 -5.59 -1.80 35.37
N TYR A 189 -6.57 -0.98 35.02
CA TYR A 189 -6.58 -0.15 33.81
C TYR A 189 -7.12 1.25 34.14
N ASP A 190 -6.64 2.27 33.43
CA ASP A 190 -7.06 3.66 33.64
C ASP A 190 -8.47 3.93 33.09
N ALA A 191 -8.80 3.31 31.96
CA ALA A 191 -10.06 3.45 31.26
C ALA A 191 -10.53 2.10 30.68
N ALA A 192 -11.77 2.07 30.21
CA ALA A 192 -12.34 0.92 29.53
C ALA A 192 -13.23 1.34 28.37
N TRP A 193 -13.23 0.51 27.34
CA TRP A 193 -14.20 0.53 26.27
C TRP A 193 -15.37 -0.40 26.55
N THR A 194 -16.56 0.05 26.17
CA THR A 194 -17.77 -0.77 26.18
C THR A 194 -18.76 -0.25 25.12
N THR A 195 -20.02 -0.66 25.20
CA THR A 195 -21.11 -0.20 24.33
C THR A 195 -22.24 0.45 25.13
N THR A 196 -23.04 1.30 24.46
CA THR A 196 -24.13 2.07 25.08
C THR A 196 -25.10 1.29 25.99
N PRO A 197 -25.48 0.01 25.73
CA PRO A 197 -26.38 -0.71 26.64
C PRO A 197 -25.75 -1.10 27.98
N VAL A 198 -24.43 -1.22 28.02
CA VAL A 198 -23.71 -1.73 29.21
C VAL A 198 -23.51 -0.64 30.27
N VAL A 199 -23.78 0.62 29.94
CA VAL A 199 -23.54 1.78 30.82
C VAL A 199 -24.80 2.40 31.41
N LYS A 200 -26.00 2.05 30.90
CA LYS A 200 -27.26 2.69 31.27
C LYS A 200 -27.51 2.76 32.78
N ASP A 201 -27.31 1.65 33.49
CA ASP A 201 -27.64 1.54 34.92
C ASP A 201 -26.40 1.60 35.83
N ARG A 202 -25.25 2.03 35.29
CA ARG A 202 -24.00 2.07 36.05
C ARG A 202 -23.79 3.41 36.72
N THR A 203 -23.64 3.38 38.04
CA THR A 203 -23.36 4.55 38.87
C THR A 203 -21.90 4.65 39.31
N ASP A 204 -21.11 3.61 39.07
CA ASP A 204 -19.71 3.41 39.47
C ASP A 204 -18.67 3.91 38.43
N VAL A 205 -19.13 4.28 37.24
CA VAL A 205 -18.30 4.75 36.12
C VAL A 205 -18.67 6.18 35.69
N ARG A 206 -17.75 6.82 34.99
CA ARG A 206 -17.96 8.10 34.30
C ARG A 206 -17.70 7.90 32.82
N VAL A 207 -18.68 8.22 31.98
CA VAL A 207 -18.52 8.20 30.52
C VAL A 207 -17.82 9.47 30.06
N LEU A 208 -16.76 9.33 29.28
CA LEU A 208 -15.99 10.46 28.76
C LEU A 208 -16.48 10.91 27.39
N ALA A 209 -16.79 9.94 26.51
CA ALA A 209 -17.28 10.21 25.17
C ALA A 209 -17.94 8.97 24.53
N ILE A 210 -18.87 9.21 23.61
CA ILE A 210 -19.58 8.19 22.84
C ILE A 210 -19.20 8.29 21.35
N ALA A 211 -18.86 7.17 20.72
CA ALA A 211 -18.49 7.07 19.31
C ALA A 211 -19.73 7.02 18.39
N SER A 212 -20.58 8.03 18.48
CA SER A 212 -21.87 8.10 17.81
C SER A 212 -22.04 9.40 17.01
N GLU A 213 -22.86 9.30 15.96
CA GLU A 213 -23.36 10.46 15.21
C GLU A 213 -24.34 11.30 16.06
N TYR A 214 -25.12 10.63 16.91
CA TYR A 214 -26.21 11.19 17.70
C TYR A 214 -25.93 11.11 19.19
N GLU A 215 -26.46 12.07 19.94
CA GLU A 215 -26.43 12.09 21.40
C GLU A 215 -27.42 11.08 22.00
N PHE A 216 -27.14 10.64 23.22
CA PHE A 216 -27.96 9.71 23.97
C PHE A 216 -28.53 10.42 25.20
N PRO A 217 -29.84 10.75 25.23
CA PRO A 217 -30.43 11.54 26.33
C PRO A 217 -30.27 10.92 27.73
N THR A 218 -30.07 9.61 27.80
CA THR A 218 -29.93 8.84 29.04
C THR A 218 -28.47 8.70 29.50
N ILE A 219 -27.50 9.12 28.68
CA ILE A 219 -26.06 9.06 29.00
C ILE A 219 -25.52 10.48 29.04
N ASP A 220 -25.19 10.96 30.23
CA ASP A 220 -24.61 12.29 30.45
C ASP A 220 -23.14 12.34 30.01
N ALA A 221 -22.91 12.42 28.69
CA ALA A 221 -21.60 12.56 28.08
C ALA A 221 -21.68 13.11 26.65
N PRO A 222 -20.64 13.83 26.18
CA PRO A 222 -20.56 14.27 24.80
C PRO A 222 -20.34 13.10 23.84
N THR A 223 -20.64 13.32 22.56
CA THR A 223 -20.12 12.44 21.50
C THR A 223 -18.74 12.92 21.07
N PHE A 224 -17.91 12.03 20.51
CA PHE A 224 -16.65 12.45 19.90
C PHE A 224 -16.85 13.53 18.83
N ARG A 225 -17.97 13.49 18.11
CA ARG A 225 -18.32 14.48 17.09
C ARG A 225 -18.54 15.87 17.69
N THR A 226 -19.23 15.97 18.82
CA THR A 226 -19.40 17.25 19.55
C THR A 226 -18.08 17.79 20.11
N LEU A 227 -17.11 16.90 20.34
CA LEU A 227 -15.73 17.24 20.75
C LEU A 227 -14.82 17.59 19.56
N GLY A 228 -15.36 17.67 18.33
CA GLY A 228 -14.61 18.00 17.12
C GLY A 228 -13.83 16.83 16.51
N ILE A 229 -14.05 15.60 16.97
CA ILE A 229 -13.38 14.40 16.49
C ILE A 229 -14.37 13.58 15.66
N ASN A 230 -14.08 13.37 14.37
CA ASN A 230 -14.94 12.58 13.49
C ASN A 230 -14.76 11.06 13.73
N TYR A 231 -15.10 10.61 14.94
CA TYR A 231 -15.00 9.22 15.37
C TYR A 231 -16.39 8.65 15.67
N ILE A 232 -16.85 7.81 14.74
CA ILE A 232 -18.09 7.03 14.85
C ILE A 232 -17.69 5.57 14.71
N ASP A 233 -18.07 4.79 15.71
CA ASP A 233 -17.68 3.39 15.79
C ASP A 233 -18.62 2.60 16.70
N GLY A 234 -18.77 1.32 16.42
CA GLY A 234 -19.70 0.48 17.16
C GLY A 234 -19.81 -0.92 16.62
N ILE A 235 -20.64 -1.70 17.30
CA ILE A 235 -20.85 -3.12 16.99
C ILE A 235 -22.18 -3.27 16.27
N TYR A 236 -22.13 -3.78 15.03
CA TYR A 236 -23.31 -4.32 14.36
C TYR A 236 -23.50 -5.77 14.76
N ARG A 237 -24.73 -6.17 15.06
CA ARG A 237 -25.07 -7.56 15.43
C ARG A 237 -26.10 -8.14 14.50
N GLY A 238 -25.91 -9.42 14.22
CA GLY A 238 -26.76 -10.17 13.33
C GLY A 238 -26.76 -11.64 13.66
N VAL A 239 -27.41 -12.41 12.80
CA VAL A 239 -27.34 -13.87 12.80
C VAL A 239 -26.70 -14.36 11.51
N GLY A 240 -25.84 -15.35 11.64
CA GLY A 240 -25.11 -15.99 10.55
C GLY A 240 -25.26 -17.50 10.57
N LEU A 241 -25.05 -18.09 9.39
CA LEU A 241 -25.08 -19.52 9.09
C LEU A 241 -23.83 -19.91 8.27
N PRO A 242 -23.51 -21.21 8.16
CA PRO A 242 -22.41 -21.64 7.29
C PRO A 242 -22.63 -21.23 5.84
N ALA A 243 -21.53 -20.91 5.15
CA ALA A 243 -21.56 -20.68 3.71
C ALA A 243 -22.16 -21.86 2.92
N GLY A 244 -22.97 -21.52 1.91
CA GLY A 244 -23.69 -22.51 1.09
C GLY A 244 -24.96 -23.07 1.75
N THR A 245 -25.43 -22.48 2.85
CA THR A 245 -26.81 -22.69 3.35
C THR A 245 -27.82 -22.34 2.25
N PRO A 246 -28.85 -23.17 2.00
CA PRO A 246 -29.85 -22.89 0.96
C PRO A 246 -30.55 -21.55 1.16
N GLU A 247 -30.80 -20.84 0.05
CA GLU A 247 -31.41 -19.52 0.05
C GLU A 247 -32.77 -19.50 0.77
N SER A 248 -33.57 -20.57 0.61
CA SER A 248 -34.85 -20.73 1.30
C SER A 248 -34.69 -20.71 2.83
N VAL A 249 -33.71 -21.43 3.37
CA VAL A 249 -33.40 -21.47 4.81
C VAL A 249 -32.90 -20.10 5.28
N MET A 250 -31.97 -19.47 4.54
CA MET A 250 -31.47 -18.13 4.85
C MET A 250 -32.62 -17.11 4.98
N LYS A 251 -33.57 -17.17 4.04
CA LYS A 251 -34.74 -16.29 4.01
C LYS A 251 -35.70 -16.56 5.15
N GLU A 252 -35.98 -17.82 5.48
CA GLU A 252 -36.86 -18.18 6.59
C GLU A 252 -36.27 -17.76 7.94
N VAL A 253 -34.98 -18.01 8.17
CA VAL A 253 -34.25 -17.53 9.36
C VAL A 253 -34.31 -16.01 9.45
N SER A 254 -33.99 -15.31 8.35
CA SER A 254 -34.06 -13.86 8.27
C SER A 254 -35.46 -13.33 8.61
N ASN A 255 -36.50 -13.92 8.03
CA ASN A 255 -37.88 -13.51 8.27
C ASN A 255 -38.30 -13.71 9.72
N TYR A 256 -37.91 -14.83 10.32
CA TYR A 256 -38.18 -15.12 11.72
C TYR A 256 -37.54 -14.09 12.66
N PHE A 257 -36.24 -13.83 12.49
CA PHE A 257 -35.55 -12.82 13.31
C PHE A 257 -36.03 -11.41 13.02
N ASN A 258 -36.38 -11.08 11.78
CA ASN A 258 -36.97 -9.78 11.45
C ASN A 258 -38.33 -9.60 12.13
N ALA A 259 -39.19 -10.62 12.16
CA ALA A 259 -40.47 -10.57 12.88
C ALA A 259 -40.26 -10.40 14.39
N LEU A 260 -39.35 -11.18 14.98
CA LEU A 260 -38.98 -11.07 16.39
C LEU A 260 -38.48 -9.67 16.75
N ASN A 261 -37.52 -9.14 16.00
CA ASN A 261 -36.91 -7.85 16.30
C ASN A 261 -37.84 -6.67 16.00
N ARG A 262 -38.96 -6.90 15.29
CA ARG A 262 -40.02 -5.92 15.04
C ARG A 262 -41.15 -5.95 16.08
N ASN A 263 -41.08 -6.86 17.06
CA ASN A 263 -42.01 -6.85 18.18
C ASN A 263 -41.88 -5.51 18.93
N LYS A 264 -43.00 -4.81 19.15
CA LYS A 264 -43.00 -3.46 19.75
C LYS A 264 -42.41 -3.44 21.17
N THR A 265 -42.67 -4.48 21.96
CA THR A 265 -42.15 -4.59 23.33
C THR A 265 -40.64 -4.83 23.31
N PHE A 266 -40.17 -5.71 22.41
CA PHE A 266 -38.73 -5.92 22.20
C PHE A 266 -38.04 -4.63 21.76
N ILE A 267 -38.64 -3.89 20.81
CA ILE A 267 -38.10 -2.59 20.36
C ILE A 267 -37.96 -1.62 21.54
N ALA A 268 -39.02 -1.51 22.35
CA ALA A 268 -39.03 -0.63 23.51
C ALA A 268 -37.95 -1.02 24.55
N GLU A 269 -37.76 -2.32 24.82
CA GLU A 269 -36.70 -2.81 25.70
C GLU A 269 -35.30 -2.45 25.16
N VAL A 270 -35.01 -2.75 23.89
CA VAL A 270 -33.70 -2.46 23.28
C VAL A 270 -33.40 -0.96 23.24
N GLN A 271 -34.41 -0.13 22.92
CA GLN A 271 -34.28 1.32 22.92
C GLN A 271 -34.11 1.88 24.33
N ALA A 272 -34.85 1.35 25.30
CA ALA A 272 -34.66 1.71 26.70
C ALA A 272 -33.22 1.40 27.13
N ASP A 273 -32.60 0.36 26.59
CA ASP A 273 -31.20 -0.02 26.83
C ASP A 273 -30.21 0.69 25.89
N ASN A 274 -30.57 1.82 25.28
CA ASN A 274 -29.68 2.61 24.41
C ASN A 274 -29.11 1.82 23.20
N GLY A 275 -29.78 0.75 22.79
CA GLY A 275 -29.50 0.03 21.56
C GLY A 275 -30.22 0.64 20.37
N ALA A 276 -29.54 0.74 19.23
CA ALA A 276 -30.19 1.10 17.97
C ALA A 276 -30.61 -0.18 17.24
N LEU A 277 -31.88 -0.26 16.84
CA LEU A 277 -32.37 -1.36 16.01
C LEU A 277 -32.02 -1.11 14.55
N MET A 278 -31.61 -2.17 13.89
CA MET A 278 -31.36 -2.24 12.46
C MET A 278 -32.29 -3.30 11.89
N PHE A 279 -32.84 -3.08 10.70
CA PHE A 279 -33.70 -4.07 10.05
C PHE A 279 -33.15 -4.34 8.66
N MET A 280 -32.19 -5.26 8.56
CA MET A 280 -31.59 -5.65 7.26
C MET A 280 -31.81 -7.13 6.98
N PRO A 281 -32.99 -7.51 6.45
CA PRO A 281 -33.31 -8.87 5.97
C PRO A 281 -32.35 -9.37 4.89
N TYR A 282 -32.23 -10.69 4.76
CA TYR A 282 -31.36 -11.39 3.81
C TYR A 282 -31.47 -10.83 2.38
N ASP A 283 -32.67 -10.76 1.82
CA ASP A 283 -32.90 -10.28 0.43
C ASP A 283 -32.96 -8.75 0.31
N SER A 284 -32.68 -8.01 1.38
CA SER A 284 -32.83 -6.55 1.35
C SER A 284 -31.66 -5.88 0.60
N PRO A 285 -31.95 -4.85 -0.23
CA PRO A 285 -30.89 -4.04 -0.83
C PRO A 285 -29.94 -3.43 0.21
N SER A 286 -30.46 -3.12 1.41
CA SER A 286 -29.70 -2.61 2.54
C SER A 286 -28.65 -3.59 3.04
N LEU A 287 -29.00 -4.87 3.21
CA LEU A 287 -28.01 -5.87 3.64
C LEU A 287 -26.94 -6.09 2.58
N ASN A 288 -27.34 -6.25 1.31
CA ASN A 288 -26.41 -6.45 0.20
C ASN A 288 -25.42 -5.29 0.05
N TYR A 289 -25.92 -4.05 0.12
CA TYR A 289 -25.07 -2.87 0.09
C TYR A 289 -24.16 -2.78 1.31
N PHE A 290 -24.69 -3.05 2.50
CA PHE A 290 -23.94 -3.01 3.75
C PHE A 290 -22.81 -4.03 3.76
N THR A 291 -23.07 -5.31 3.46
CA THR A 291 -22.04 -6.35 3.49
C THR A 291 -20.96 -6.12 2.43
N ALA A 292 -21.33 -5.72 1.21
CA ALA A 292 -20.38 -5.40 0.14
C ALA A 292 -19.49 -4.20 0.48
N THR A 293 -20.08 -3.12 1.01
CA THR A 293 -19.36 -1.87 1.29
C THR A 293 -18.58 -1.95 2.59
N TYR A 294 -19.19 -2.46 3.66
CA TYR A 294 -18.60 -2.54 4.98
C TYR A 294 -17.41 -3.49 5.00
N ARG A 295 -17.53 -4.65 4.34
CA ARG A 295 -16.39 -5.57 4.17
C ARG A 295 -15.23 -4.84 3.50
N LYS A 296 -15.45 -4.23 2.33
CA LYS A 296 -14.42 -3.47 1.62
C LYS A 296 -13.80 -2.36 2.47
N SER A 297 -14.61 -1.65 3.27
CA SER A 297 -14.12 -0.62 4.19
C SER A 297 -13.20 -1.20 5.25
N ILE A 298 -13.57 -2.32 5.87
CA ILE A 298 -12.75 -2.98 6.89
C ILE A 298 -11.47 -3.55 6.27
N TYR A 299 -11.53 -4.14 5.08
CA TYR A 299 -10.32 -4.58 4.37
C TYR A 299 -9.38 -3.42 4.05
N ASN A 300 -9.90 -2.26 3.65
CA ASN A 300 -9.08 -1.06 3.42
C ASN A 300 -8.48 -0.49 4.72
N VAL A 301 -9.08 -0.76 5.88
CA VAL A 301 -8.57 -0.32 7.20
C VAL A 301 -7.55 -1.31 7.76
N LEU A 302 -7.79 -2.62 7.61
CA LEU A 302 -6.86 -3.69 8.01
C LEU A 302 -5.64 -3.77 7.09
N PHE A 303 -5.85 -3.54 5.80
CA PHE A 303 -4.84 -3.55 4.77
C PHE A 303 -4.90 -2.23 4.00
N PRO A 304 -4.54 -1.10 4.64
CA PRO A 304 -4.49 0.18 3.95
C PRO A 304 -3.55 0.04 2.75
N THR A 305 -4.13 0.15 1.55
CA THR A 305 -3.38 0.01 0.31
C THR A 305 -2.38 1.15 0.20
N ASP A 306 -1.12 0.76 0.30
CA ASP A 306 0.12 1.38 -0.15
C ASP A 306 0.50 2.74 0.46
N PRO A 307 1.49 2.79 1.37
CA PRO A 307 2.21 4.03 1.71
C PRO A 307 3.02 4.62 0.53
N ILE A 308 2.95 4.02 -0.67
CA ILE A 308 3.70 4.41 -1.87
C ILE A 308 2.72 4.93 -2.92
N SER A 309 3.07 6.05 -3.56
CA SER A 309 2.25 6.57 -4.65
C SER A 309 2.12 5.53 -5.79
N ARG A 310 0.89 5.24 -6.23
CA ARG A 310 0.64 4.36 -7.39
C ARG A 310 1.38 4.86 -8.64
N GLY A 311 1.58 6.18 -8.76
CA GLY A 311 2.38 6.78 -9.83
C GLY A 311 3.82 6.26 -9.84
N SER A 312 4.47 6.19 -8.67
CA SER A 312 5.82 5.65 -8.53
C SER A 312 5.90 4.18 -8.96
N ILE A 313 4.89 3.37 -8.61
CA ILE A 313 4.81 1.95 -8.99
C ILE A 313 4.75 1.81 -10.52
N TYR A 314 3.79 2.49 -11.16
CA TYR A 314 3.62 2.41 -12.61
C TYR A 314 4.83 2.96 -13.37
N ALA A 315 5.47 4.01 -12.86
CA ALA A 315 6.67 4.58 -13.46
C ALA A 315 7.83 3.57 -13.48
N PHE A 316 8.15 2.95 -12.34
CA PHE A 316 9.25 1.98 -12.28
C PHE A 316 8.94 0.68 -13.01
N PHE A 317 7.69 0.24 -13.02
CA PHE A 317 7.27 -0.87 -13.87
C PHE A 317 7.52 -0.57 -15.36
N ALA A 318 7.15 0.64 -15.81
CA ALA A 318 7.38 1.08 -17.18
C ALA A 318 8.88 1.20 -17.50
N PHE A 319 9.70 1.74 -16.58
CA PHE A 319 11.15 1.83 -16.75
C PHE A 319 11.82 0.46 -16.81
N GLY A 320 11.40 -0.49 -15.98
CA GLY A 320 11.86 -1.88 -16.04
C GLY A 320 11.54 -2.51 -17.40
N GLY A 321 10.30 -2.35 -17.87
CA GLY A 321 9.88 -2.85 -19.19
C GLY A 321 10.66 -2.23 -20.35
N LEU A 322 10.82 -0.89 -20.34
CA LEU A 322 11.60 -0.17 -21.34
C LEU A 322 13.08 -0.60 -21.33
N GLY A 323 13.66 -0.78 -20.14
CA GLY A 323 15.03 -1.26 -19.97
C GLY A 323 15.26 -2.64 -20.58
N ILE A 324 14.32 -3.58 -20.38
CA ILE A 324 14.37 -4.91 -21.00
C ILE A 324 14.27 -4.79 -22.53
N LEU A 325 13.37 -3.95 -23.06
CA LEU A 325 13.24 -3.72 -24.50
C LEU A 325 14.55 -3.16 -25.10
N LEU A 326 15.20 -2.22 -24.43
CA LEU A 326 16.50 -1.67 -24.86
C LEU A 326 17.63 -2.72 -24.80
N CYS A 327 17.60 -3.62 -23.81
CA CYS A 327 18.52 -4.76 -23.75
C CYS A 327 18.32 -5.71 -24.93
N LEU A 328 17.06 -6.05 -25.26
CA LEU A 328 16.74 -6.89 -26.42
C LEU A 328 17.17 -6.23 -27.72
N ALA A 329 16.90 -4.93 -27.90
CA ALA A 329 17.36 -4.17 -29.06
C ALA A 329 18.90 -4.19 -29.18
N SER A 330 19.62 -4.04 -28.06
CA SER A 330 21.09 -4.10 -28.02
C SER A 330 21.63 -5.50 -28.33
N ALA A 331 20.93 -6.56 -27.92
CA ALA A 331 21.28 -7.94 -28.24
C ALA A 331 21.06 -8.24 -29.73
N ILE A 332 19.92 -7.83 -30.28
CA ILE A 332 19.59 -7.96 -31.71
C ILE A 332 20.62 -7.20 -32.56
N PHE A 333 20.91 -5.95 -32.18
CA PHE A 333 21.94 -5.15 -32.83
C PHE A 333 23.31 -5.86 -32.81
N SER A 334 23.70 -6.37 -31.64
CA SER A 334 24.96 -7.11 -31.48
C SER A 334 24.99 -8.37 -32.34
N PHE A 335 23.85 -9.05 -32.53
CA PHE A 335 23.73 -10.23 -33.39
C PHE A 335 23.83 -9.89 -34.88
N ILE A 336 23.15 -8.83 -35.34
CA ILE A 336 23.18 -8.39 -36.74
C ILE A 336 24.61 -7.97 -37.12
N PHE A 337 25.25 -7.14 -36.30
CA PHE A 337 26.58 -6.61 -36.57
C PHE A 337 27.72 -7.49 -36.02
N ARG A 338 27.46 -8.74 -35.64
CA ARG A 338 28.43 -9.64 -34.97
C ARG A 338 29.75 -9.85 -35.71
N ASN A 339 29.72 -9.75 -37.04
CA ASN A 339 30.88 -9.96 -37.91
C ASN A 339 31.70 -8.69 -38.14
N THR A 340 31.23 -7.53 -37.68
CA THR A 340 31.94 -6.26 -37.86
C THR A 340 33.15 -6.16 -36.91
N PRO A 341 34.23 -5.48 -37.32
CA PRO A 341 35.45 -5.35 -36.51
C PRO A 341 35.21 -4.80 -35.11
N VAL A 342 34.32 -3.80 -34.97
CA VAL A 342 34.00 -3.15 -33.68
C VAL A 342 33.32 -4.12 -32.71
N ILE A 343 32.31 -4.87 -33.16
CA ILE A 343 31.58 -5.83 -32.32
C ILE A 343 32.42 -7.08 -32.04
N LYS A 344 33.17 -7.56 -33.03
CA LYS A 344 34.06 -8.72 -32.91
C LYS A 344 35.22 -8.44 -31.95
N GLY A 345 35.84 -7.26 -32.04
CA GLY A 345 36.89 -6.81 -31.11
C GLY A 345 36.40 -6.75 -29.67
N SER A 346 35.15 -6.32 -29.49
CA SER A 346 34.50 -6.26 -28.18
C SER A 346 34.05 -7.60 -27.60
N SER A 347 34.33 -8.71 -28.29
CA SER A 347 33.91 -10.05 -27.89
C SER A 347 32.39 -10.16 -27.70
N TYR A 348 31.66 -10.20 -28.82
CA TYR A 348 30.20 -10.42 -28.91
C TYR A 348 29.63 -11.40 -27.86
N PHE A 349 30.32 -12.53 -27.64
CA PHE A 349 29.93 -13.53 -26.65
C PHE A 349 29.79 -12.97 -25.22
N PHE A 350 30.79 -12.24 -24.73
CA PHE A 350 30.74 -11.62 -23.40
C PHE A 350 29.74 -10.46 -23.33
N ASN A 351 29.56 -9.72 -24.42
CA ASN A 351 28.57 -8.66 -24.49
C ASN A 351 27.14 -9.20 -24.27
N ASN A 352 26.79 -10.37 -24.80
CA ASN A 352 25.48 -10.98 -24.55
C ASN A 352 25.30 -11.49 -23.11
N ILE A 353 26.36 -12.00 -22.49
CA ILE A 353 26.31 -12.40 -21.06
C ILE A 353 26.05 -11.16 -20.19
N ILE A 354 26.72 -10.04 -20.50
CA ILE A 354 26.48 -8.75 -19.83
C ILE A 354 25.03 -8.30 -20.02
N ILE A 355 24.49 -8.37 -21.23
CA ILE A 355 23.08 -8.02 -21.49
C ILE A 355 22.14 -8.90 -20.65
N PHE A 356 22.40 -10.21 -20.56
CA PHE A 356 21.59 -11.11 -19.75
C PHE A 356 21.59 -10.72 -18.26
N GLY A 357 22.75 -10.37 -17.71
CA GLY A 357 22.84 -9.85 -16.34
C GLY A 357 22.05 -8.55 -16.12
N ILE A 358 22.11 -7.62 -17.08
CA ILE A 358 21.34 -6.35 -17.04
C ILE A 358 19.82 -6.62 -17.16
N VAL A 359 19.40 -7.59 -17.96
CA VAL A 359 17.99 -8.01 -18.04
C VAL A 359 17.49 -8.52 -16.70
N LEU A 360 18.28 -9.32 -15.98
CA LEU A 360 17.91 -9.77 -14.62
C LEU A 360 17.80 -8.60 -13.64
N ALA A 361 18.67 -7.59 -13.75
CA ALA A 361 18.57 -6.38 -12.94
C ALA A 361 17.25 -5.60 -13.22
N TYR A 362 16.85 -5.43 -14.48
CA TYR A 362 15.54 -4.83 -14.80
C TYR A 362 14.35 -5.73 -14.44
N ALA A 363 14.48 -7.05 -14.54
CA ALA A 363 13.46 -7.98 -14.05
C ALA A 363 13.25 -7.83 -12.53
N SER A 364 14.33 -7.60 -11.78
CA SER A 364 14.27 -7.32 -10.35
C SER A 364 13.49 -6.03 -10.02
N VAL A 365 13.63 -4.98 -10.86
CA VAL A 365 12.84 -3.74 -10.77
C VAL A 365 11.35 -4.04 -10.94
N ILE A 366 10.98 -4.80 -11.97
CA ILE A 366 9.58 -5.18 -12.24
C ILE A 366 9.02 -6.00 -11.07
N VAL A 367 9.75 -7.02 -10.61
CA VAL A 367 9.31 -7.88 -9.51
C VAL A 367 9.11 -7.07 -8.22
N THR A 368 10.04 -6.17 -7.89
CA THR A 368 9.91 -5.29 -6.71
C THR A 368 8.72 -4.33 -6.83
N SER A 369 8.43 -3.80 -8.03
CA SER A 369 7.24 -2.97 -8.26
C SER A 369 5.93 -3.75 -8.16
N LEU A 370 5.95 -5.05 -8.46
CA LEU A 370 4.78 -5.95 -8.35
C LEU A 370 4.59 -6.53 -6.93
N GLN A 371 5.56 -6.34 -6.03
CA GLN A 371 5.47 -6.79 -4.63
C GLN A 371 4.54 -5.92 -3.77
N MET A 372 3.86 -4.94 -4.34
CA MET A 372 2.77 -4.24 -3.65
C MET A 372 1.42 -4.79 -4.10
N PRO A 373 0.43 -4.91 -3.18
CA PRO A 373 -0.86 -5.53 -3.48
C PRO A 373 -1.67 -4.73 -4.52
N LEU A 374 -1.35 -4.94 -5.79
CA LEU A 374 -2.21 -4.61 -6.91
C LEU A 374 -3.44 -5.53 -6.86
N LYS A 375 -4.60 -5.02 -7.29
CA LYS A 375 -5.84 -5.83 -7.35
C LYS A 375 -5.58 -7.15 -8.08
N GLY A 376 -5.62 -8.27 -7.34
CA GLY A 376 -5.43 -9.63 -7.88
C GLY A 376 -4.10 -10.32 -7.53
N VAL A 377 -3.17 -9.65 -6.83
CA VAL A 377 -1.91 -10.29 -6.35
C VAL A 377 -2.18 -11.02 -5.02
N THR A 378 -1.79 -12.29 -4.93
CA THR A 378 -1.95 -13.10 -3.71
C THR A 378 -0.71 -13.06 -2.83
N GLU A 379 -0.86 -13.33 -1.53
CA GLU A 379 0.26 -13.43 -0.57
C GLU A 379 1.32 -14.45 -1.01
N ARG A 380 0.91 -15.56 -1.66
CA ARG A 380 1.84 -16.54 -2.23
C ARG A 380 2.70 -15.95 -3.34
N THR A 381 2.09 -15.18 -4.24
CA THR A 381 2.80 -14.48 -5.32
C THR A 381 3.81 -13.49 -4.75
N LEU A 382 3.43 -12.81 -3.66
CA LEU A 382 4.26 -11.83 -2.99
C LEU A 382 5.47 -12.45 -2.29
N SER A 383 5.26 -13.52 -1.50
CA SER A 383 6.34 -14.28 -0.86
C SER A 383 7.29 -14.90 -1.88
N ALA A 384 6.78 -15.43 -3.00
CA ALA A 384 7.61 -15.91 -4.10
C ALA A 384 8.47 -14.78 -4.71
N GLY A 385 7.91 -13.59 -4.85
CA GLY A 385 8.63 -12.39 -5.26
C GLY A 385 9.78 -12.05 -4.32
N CYS A 386 9.56 -12.03 -3.01
CA CYS A 386 10.61 -11.76 -2.00
C CYS A 386 11.77 -12.76 -2.10
N LYS A 387 11.47 -14.06 -2.27
CA LYS A 387 12.48 -15.11 -2.42
C LYS A 387 13.28 -14.98 -3.72
N ALA A 388 12.67 -14.43 -4.78
CA ALA A 388 13.33 -14.22 -6.06
C ALA A 388 14.29 -13.01 -6.07
N LEU A 389 14.16 -12.05 -5.14
CA LEU A 389 14.96 -10.81 -5.17
C LEU A 389 16.48 -11.02 -5.12
N PRO A 390 17.04 -11.83 -4.19
CA PRO A 390 18.49 -12.07 -4.16
C PRO A 390 19.01 -12.68 -5.46
N TRP A 391 18.19 -13.52 -6.09
CA TRP A 391 18.52 -14.18 -7.35
C TRP A 391 18.45 -13.24 -8.55
N LEU A 392 17.42 -12.40 -8.67
CA LEU A 392 17.30 -11.49 -9.81
C LEU A 392 18.32 -10.35 -9.73
N LEU A 393 18.34 -9.61 -8.63
CA LEU A 393 19.21 -8.45 -8.47
C LEU A 393 20.67 -8.87 -8.21
N GLY A 394 20.88 -9.82 -7.29
CA GLY A 394 22.21 -10.26 -6.91
C GLY A 394 22.93 -10.98 -8.05
N LEU A 395 22.32 -12.03 -8.61
CA LEU A 395 22.94 -12.79 -9.69
C LEU A 395 23.03 -11.97 -10.99
N GLY A 396 22.08 -11.08 -11.26
CA GLY A 396 22.16 -10.15 -12.40
C GLY A 396 23.40 -9.27 -12.34
N PHE A 397 23.71 -8.74 -11.16
CA PHE A 397 24.97 -8.02 -10.91
C PHE A 397 26.20 -8.93 -11.09
N ASP A 398 26.17 -10.15 -10.54
CA ASP A 398 27.31 -11.07 -10.62
C ASP A 398 27.66 -11.44 -12.04
N ILE A 399 26.66 -11.79 -12.85
CA ILE A 399 26.84 -12.14 -14.26
C ILE A 399 27.43 -10.96 -15.02
N THR A 400 26.92 -9.75 -14.79
CA THR A 400 27.38 -8.52 -15.45
C THR A 400 28.85 -8.26 -15.14
N PHE A 401 29.22 -8.19 -13.86
CA PHE A 401 30.56 -7.78 -13.47
C PHE A 401 31.59 -8.91 -13.57
N SER A 402 31.22 -10.18 -13.38
CA SER A 402 32.14 -11.30 -13.64
C SER A 402 32.51 -11.39 -15.12
N ALA A 403 31.57 -11.15 -16.04
CA ALA A 403 31.85 -11.07 -17.47
C ALA A 403 32.78 -9.90 -17.81
N ILE A 404 32.59 -8.72 -17.18
CA ILE A 404 33.48 -7.57 -17.33
C ILE A 404 34.89 -7.87 -16.81
N ILE A 405 35.04 -8.50 -15.64
CA ILE A 405 36.33 -8.88 -15.05
C ILE A 405 37.07 -9.83 -16.00
N VAL A 406 36.40 -10.89 -16.43
CA VAL A 406 37.01 -11.92 -17.29
C VAL A 406 37.42 -11.33 -18.63
N LYS A 407 36.59 -10.48 -19.22
CA LYS A 407 36.89 -9.77 -20.45
C LYS A 407 38.08 -8.82 -20.30
N SER A 408 38.15 -8.09 -19.19
CA SER A 408 39.26 -7.17 -18.89
C SER A 408 40.56 -7.92 -18.61
N TYR A 409 40.51 -9.07 -17.92
CA TYR A 409 41.65 -9.95 -17.71
C TYR A 409 42.19 -10.52 -19.03
N ARG A 410 41.31 -10.97 -19.94
CA ARG A 410 41.70 -11.41 -21.29
C ARG A 410 42.44 -10.29 -22.03
N LEU A 411 41.93 -9.07 -21.98
CA LEU A 411 42.56 -7.91 -22.63
C LEU A 411 43.93 -7.62 -22.01
N TYR A 412 44.02 -7.60 -20.68
CA TYR A 412 45.26 -7.39 -19.94
C TYR A 412 46.34 -8.39 -20.33
N ARG A 413 45.98 -9.68 -20.41
CA ARG A 413 46.89 -10.76 -20.83
C ARG A 413 47.32 -10.64 -22.29
N LEU A 414 46.41 -10.31 -23.20
CA LEU A 414 46.74 -10.16 -24.62
C LEU A 414 47.83 -9.09 -24.83
N PHE A 415 47.75 -7.97 -24.11
CA PHE A 415 48.74 -6.90 -24.21
C PHE A 415 50.05 -7.19 -23.48
N LEU A 416 50.03 -7.92 -22.36
CA LEU A 416 51.25 -8.27 -21.62
C LEU A 416 52.13 -9.29 -22.38
N PHE A 417 51.52 -10.22 -23.12
CA PHE A 417 52.21 -11.34 -23.77
C PHE A 417 52.68 -11.07 -25.21
N THR A 418 52.35 -9.91 -25.80
CA THR A 418 53.04 -9.45 -27.02
C THR A 418 54.54 -9.24 -26.79
N ALA A 419 54.99 -9.16 -25.53
CA ALA A 419 56.40 -9.01 -25.15
C ALA A 419 57.17 -10.34 -24.92
N SER A 420 56.52 -11.51 -24.87
CA SER A 420 57.20 -12.79 -24.56
C SER A 420 56.62 -13.98 -25.34
N LYS A 421 57.47 -14.65 -26.14
CA LYS A 421 57.12 -15.78 -27.02
C LYS A 421 56.82 -17.11 -26.29
N ILE A 422 56.78 -17.16 -24.95
CA ILE A 422 57.03 -18.44 -24.23
C ILE A 422 55.76 -19.19 -23.77
N VAL A 423 54.55 -18.60 -23.73
CA VAL A 423 53.33 -19.35 -23.37
C VAL A 423 52.12 -18.86 -24.18
N GLN A 424 51.63 -19.67 -25.12
CA GLN A 424 50.35 -19.41 -25.79
C GLN A 424 49.20 -19.87 -24.88
N PHE A 425 48.47 -18.91 -24.31
CA PHE A 425 47.25 -19.16 -23.55
C PHE A 425 46.09 -19.47 -24.50
N ASP A 426 45.32 -20.52 -24.22
CA ASP A 426 44.08 -20.79 -24.94
C ASP A 426 43.04 -19.70 -24.61
N ALA A 427 43.00 -18.67 -25.45
CA ALA A 427 42.09 -17.54 -25.35
C ALA A 427 40.68 -17.85 -25.90
N SER A 428 40.36 -19.14 -26.12
CA SER A 428 39.03 -19.57 -26.53
C SER A 428 37.98 -19.13 -25.51
N ASN A 429 36.84 -18.63 -26.00
CA ASN A 429 35.76 -18.11 -25.15
C ASN A 429 35.29 -19.14 -24.12
N LEU A 430 35.33 -20.43 -24.45
CA LEU A 430 34.93 -21.52 -23.56
C LEU A 430 35.93 -21.75 -22.41
N ALA A 431 37.24 -21.61 -22.68
CA ALA A 431 38.29 -21.81 -21.69
C ALA A 431 38.26 -20.77 -20.56
N ILE A 432 37.79 -19.55 -20.87
CA ILE A 432 37.71 -18.45 -19.90
C ILE A 432 36.31 -18.32 -19.28
N LEU A 433 35.26 -18.91 -19.89
CA LEU A 433 33.89 -18.92 -19.37
C LEU A 433 33.78 -19.61 -17.99
N LYS A 434 34.63 -20.61 -17.72
CA LYS A 434 34.68 -21.28 -16.41
C LYS A 434 34.91 -20.33 -15.24
N TRP A 435 35.62 -19.20 -15.47
CA TRP A 435 35.85 -18.19 -14.43
C TRP A 435 34.59 -17.37 -14.13
N VAL A 436 33.79 -17.06 -15.16
CA VAL A 436 32.47 -16.41 -14.98
C VAL A 436 31.58 -17.32 -14.14
N PHE A 437 31.48 -18.60 -14.49
CA PHE A 437 30.70 -19.57 -13.72
C PHE A 437 31.24 -19.78 -12.30
N GLY A 438 32.56 -19.78 -12.11
CA GLY A 438 33.15 -19.88 -10.77
C GLY A 438 32.78 -18.71 -9.87
N ILE A 439 32.93 -17.47 -10.36
CA ILE A 439 32.59 -16.26 -9.61
C ILE A 439 31.09 -16.20 -9.32
N CYS A 440 30.25 -16.45 -10.32
CA CYS A 440 28.79 -16.47 -10.13
C CYS A 440 28.34 -17.62 -9.20
N GLY A 441 28.97 -18.79 -9.32
CA GLY A 441 28.67 -19.96 -8.50
C GLY A 441 28.93 -19.74 -7.02
N ILE A 442 30.05 -19.11 -6.67
CA ILE A 442 30.36 -18.74 -5.28
C ILE A 442 29.27 -17.83 -4.70
N ASN A 443 28.85 -16.80 -5.44
CA ASN A 443 27.76 -15.91 -4.99
C ASN A 443 26.41 -16.63 -4.95
N ALA A 444 26.11 -17.49 -5.93
CA ALA A 444 24.88 -18.28 -5.97
C ALA A 444 24.75 -19.24 -4.78
N ILE A 445 25.87 -19.80 -4.29
CA ILE A 445 25.87 -20.60 -3.05
C ILE A 445 25.42 -19.76 -1.87
N VAL A 446 25.91 -18.51 -1.74
CA VAL A 446 25.47 -17.60 -0.66
C VAL A 446 23.96 -17.33 -0.75
N TYR A 447 23.42 -17.10 -1.95
CA TYR A 447 21.97 -16.92 -2.15
C TYR A 447 21.16 -18.17 -1.85
N LEU A 448 21.68 -19.34 -2.21
CA LEU A 448 21.04 -20.61 -1.91
C LEU A 448 21.00 -20.85 -0.41
N VAL A 449 22.11 -20.63 0.30
CA VAL A 449 22.15 -20.73 1.77
C VAL A 449 21.15 -19.76 2.39
N TRP A 450 21.13 -18.50 1.97
CA TRP A 450 20.19 -17.50 2.47
C TRP A 450 18.74 -17.94 2.23
N THR A 451 18.38 -18.28 1.00
CA THR A 451 16.99 -18.61 0.63
C THR A 451 16.48 -19.96 1.16
N VAL A 452 17.38 -20.87 1.56
CA VAL A 452 17.02 -22.15 2.17
C VAL A 452 16.97 -22.06 3.69
N GLN A 453 17.95 -21.41 4.32
CA GLN A 453 18.05 -21.35 5.79
C GLN A 453 17.17 -20.25 6.39
N ASP A 454 17.10 -19.09 5.73
CA ASP A 454 16.37 -17.92 6.23
C ASP A 454 15.60 -17.25 5.08
N PRO A 455 14.56 -17.93 4.54
CA PRO A 455 13.84 -17.48 3.37
C PRO A 455 13.13 -16.16 3.61
N LEU A 456 13.44 -15.14 2.80
CA LEU A 456 12.69 -13.89 2.81
C LEU A 456 11.20 -14.16 2.58
N SER A 457 10.38 -13.73 3.53
CA SER A 457 8.95 -13.85 3.48
C SER A 457 8.32 -12.47 3.50
N ALA A 458 7.13 -12.37 2.91
CA ALA A 458 6.39 -11.13 2.90
C ALA A 458 5.64 -11.02 4.23
N GLU A 459 6.11 -10.14 5.10
CA GLU A 459 5.52 -9.90 6.41
C GLU A 459 4.77 -8.57 6.41
N LEU A 460 3.61 -8.55 7.04
CA LEU A 460 2.80 -7.35 7.19
C LEU A 460 3.31 -6.57 8.42
N LEU A 461 4.01 -5.47 8.17
CA LEU A 461 4.56 -4.60 9.22
C LEU A 461 3.71 -3.34 9.38
N SER A 462 3.57 -2.84 10.61
CA SER A 462 3.03 -1.51 10.89
C SER A 462 4.11 -0.44 10.71
N MET A 463 3.77 0.70 10.10
CA MET A 463 4.66 1.87 10.14
C MET A 463 4.74 2.40 11.58
N ASP A 464 5.94 2.80 12.02
CA ASP A 464 6.21 3.29 13.39
C ASP A 464 5.13 4.26 13.90
N GLY A 465 4.24 3.75 14.76
CA GLY A 465 3.21 4.55 15.45
C GLY A 465 1.96 4.91 14.63
N ASP A 466 1.81 4.42 13.40
CA ASP A 466 0.60 4.57 12.57
C ASP A 466 -0.05 3.19 12.34
N ASP A 467 -1.39 3.13 12.37
CA ASP A 467 -2.18 1.92 12.03
C ASP A 467 -2.19 1.65 10.51
N THR A 468 -1.08 1.94 9.82
CA THR A 468 -0.86 1.65 8.41
C THR A 468 0.04 0.43 8.26
N PHE A 469 -0.54 -0.63 7.71
CA PHE A 469 0.15 -1.89 7.47
C PHE A 469 0.69 -1.95 6.04
N TYR A 470 1.92 -2.42 5.88
CA TYR A 470 2.57 -2.61 4.57
C TYR A 470 3.28 -3.96 4.53
N TYR A 471 3.40 -4.54 3.34
CA TYR A 471 4.19 -5.75 3.16
C TYR A 471 5.66 -5.39 2.96
N SER A 472 6.53 -6.03 3.74
CA SER A 472 7.97 -5.94 3.61
C SER A 472 8.57 -7.33 3.44
N CYS A 473 9.64 -7.45 2.67
CA CYS A 473 10.39 -8.70 2.58
C CYS A 473 11.38 -8.76 3.76
N THR A 474 11.05 -9.52 4.79
CA THR A 474 11.86 -9.67 6.02
C THR A 474 12.31 -11.12 6.22
N SER A 475 13.39 -11.27 6.99
CA SER A 475 13.93 -12.54 7.49
C SER A 475 14.75 -12.26 8.75
N GLU A 476 14.96 -13.25 9.62
CA GLU A 476 15.51 -13.04 10.96
C GLU A 476 16.95 -12.50 10.93
N ASN A 477 17.76 -13.02 9.99
CA ASN A 477 19.17 -12.70 9.81
C ASN A 477 19.44 -11.92 8.51
N ALA A 478 18.43 -11.23 7.98
CA ALA A 478 18.49 -10.51 6.70
C ALA A 478 19.71 -9.58 6.57
N SER A 479 20.04 -8.85 7.64
CA SER A 479 21.13 -7.87 7.66
C SER A 479 22.51 -8.52 7.56
N ALA A 480 22.71 -9.67 8.19
CA ALA A 480 23.97 -10.41 8.14
C ALA A 480 24.23 -10.96 6.73
N TYR A 481 23.23 -11.61 6.12
CA TYR A 481 23.32 -12.08 4.74
C TYR A 481 23.52 -10.93 3.76
N LEU A 482 22.77 -9.83 3.90
CA LEU A 482 22.94 -8.64 3.08
C LEU A 482 24.37 -8.08 3.19
N GLY A 483 24.94 -8.04 4.39
CA GLY A 483 26.32 -7.60 4.62
C GLY A 483 27.35 -8.45 3.87
N VAL A 484 27.23 -9.78 3.93
CA VAL A 484 28.10 -10.71 3.19
C VAL A 484 27.97 -10.50 1.68
N VAL A 485 26.73 -10.38 1.18
CA VAL A 485 26.46 -10.16 -0.24
C VAL A 485 27.08 -8.84 -0.71
N LEU A 486 26.86 -7.74 0.01
CA LEU A 486 27.42 -6.44 -0.32
C LEU A 486 28.95 -6.45 -0.32
N LEU A 487 29.58 -7.11 0.65
CA LEU A 487 31.03 -7.27 0.69
C LEU A 487 31.56 -7.94 -0.59
N LEU A 488 30.93 -9.04 -1.02
CA LEU A 488 31.29 -9.73 -2.27
C LEU A 488 31.10 -8.83 -3.50
N LYS A 489 30.07 -7.98 -3.54
CA LYS A 489 29.86 -7.01 -4.64
C LYS A 489 30.99 -5.98 -4.70
N TYR A 490 31.37 -5.43 -3.56
CA TYR A 490 32.47 -4.46 -3.50
C TYR A 490 33.81 -5.08 -3.88
N ILE A 491 34.08 -6.33 -3.50
CA ILE A 491 35.29 -7.06 -3.95
C ILE A 491 35.30 -7.15 -5.48
N MET A 492 34.18 -7.51 -6.11
CA MET A 492 34.08 -7.58 -7.58
C MET A 492 34.30 -6.21 -8.23
N LEU A 493 33.71 -5.14 -7.68
CA LEU A 493 33.90 -3.78 -8.19
C LEU A 493 35.36 -3.32 -8.04
N CYS A 494 36.01 -3.61 -6.91
CA CYS A 494 37.43 -3.33 -6.71
C CYS A 494 38.31 -4.05 -7.76
N CYS A 495 38.00 -5.31 -8.08
CA CYS A 495 38.68 -6.03 -9.17
C CYS A 495 38.46 -5.36 -10.54
N CYS A 496 37.23 -4.93 -10.85
CA CYS A 496 36.94 -4.19 -12.09
C CYS A 496 37.70 -2.86 -12.16
N ILE A 497 37.77 -2.12 -11.05
CA ILE A 497 38.51 -0.86 -10.96
C ILE A 497 40.01 -1.10 -11.16
N PHE A 498 40.57 -2.13 -10.52
CA PHE A 498 41.98 -2.52 -10.69
C PHE A 498 42.32 -2.76 -12.16
N PHE A 499 41.51 -3.57 -12.87
CA PHE A 499 41.73 -3.81 -14.29
C PHE A 499 41.52 -2.54 -15.12
N SER A 500 40.52 -1.72 -14.81
CA SER A 500 40.26 -0.45 -15.51
C SER A 500 41.45 0.51 -15.41
N VAL A 501 42.11 0.58 -14.24
CA VAL A 501 43.33 1.37 -14.04
C VAL A 501 44.50 0.78 -14.80
N LYS A 502 44.73 -0.54 -14.72
CA LYS A 502 45.83 -1.19 -15.44
C LYS A 502 45.71 -1.12 -16.95
N LEU A 503 44.49 -1.08 -17.48
CA LEU A 503 44.20 -0.98 -18.91
C LEU A 503 44.18 0.48 -19.40
N ARG A 504 44.34 1.48 -18.52
CA ARG A 504 44.23 2.91 -18.86
C ARG A 504 45.31 3.37 -19.84
N ASP A 505 46.54 2.89 -19.74
CA ASP A 505 47.62 3.35 -20.63
C ASP A 505 47.52 2.72 -22.02
N LEU A 506 46.70 1.69 -22.17
CA LEU A 506 46.31 1.09 -23.45
C LEU A 506 45.14 1.88 -24.10
N ASN A 507 44.58 2.89 -23.42
CA ASN A 507 43.40 3.67 -23.83
C ASN A 507 43.57 4.50 -25.11
N ALA A 508 44.78 4.68 -25.63
CA ALA A 508 44.97 5.41 -26.89
C ALA A 508 44.45 4.63 -28.11
N MET A 509 44.29 3.30 -27.99
CA MET A 509 44.06 2.39 -29.12
C MET A 509 42.63 1.86 -29.24
N LEU A 510 41.88 1.77 -28.13
CA LEU A 510 40.58 1.10 -28.07
C LEU A 510 39.61 1.89 -27.19
N ASN A 511 38.57 2.46 -27.79
CA ASN A 511 37.51 3.20 -27.09
C ASN A 511 36.73 2.33 -26.06
N GLU A 512 36.95 1.01 -26.11
CA GLU A 512 36.30 -0.01 -25.29
C GLU A 512 36.70 0.02 -23.80
N THR A 513 37.96 0.28 -23.48
CA THR A 513 38.44 0.33 -22.08
C THR A 513 37.84 1.53 -21.34
N LYS A 514 37.64 2.66 -22.03
CA LYS A 514 36.94 3.85 -21.50
C LYS A 514 35.48 3.54 -21.17
N ALA A 515 34.79 2.79 -22.03
CA ALA A 515 33.42 2.34 -21.80
C ALA A 515 33.29 1.43 -20.56
N ILE A 516 34.21 0.48 -20.39
CA ILE A 516 34.25 -0.42 -19.22
C ILE A 516 34.51 0.38 -17.93
N ALA A 517 35.45 1.32 -17.96
CA ALA A 517 35.73 2.20 -16.84
C ALA A 517 34.49 3.04 -16.47
N ALA A 518 33.82 3.65 -17.45
CA ALA A 518 32.62 4.43 -17.23
C ALA A 518 31.51 3.60 -16.57
N ALA A 519 31.25 2.38 -17.05
CA ALA A 519 30.27 1.47 -16.43
C ALA A 519 30.64 1.08 -14.99
N THR A 520 31.91 0.79 -14.74
CA THR A 520 32.40 0.36 -13.42
C THR A 520 32.32 1.49 -12.40
N PHE A 521 32.86 2.67 -12.71
CA PHE A 521 32.89 3.79 -11.78
C PHE A 521 31.49 4.34 -11.48
N SER A 522 30.65 4.48 -12.51
CA SER A 522 29.27 4.96 -12.32
C SER A 522 28.45 4.00 -11.45
N THR A 523 28.55 2.70 -11.68
CA THR A 523 27.81 1.71 -10.87
C THR A 523 28.31 1.67 -9.43
N THR A 524 29.62 1.77 -9.22
CA THR A 524 30.20 1.84 -7.88
C THR A 524 29.71 3.08 -7.13
N PHE A 525 29.64 4.23 -7.81
CA PHE A 525 29.12 5.47 -7.26
C PHE A 525 27.64 5.34 -6.89
N VAL A 526 26.80 4.86 -7.83
CA VAL A 526 25.36 4.68 -7.60
C VAL A 526 25.10 3.72 -6.44
N LEU A 527 25.75 2.55 -6.42
CA LEU A 527 25.58 1.57 -5.34
C LEU A 527 25.94 2.16 -3.98
N THR A 528 27.04 2.89 -3.88
CA THR A 528 27.52 3.47 -2.62
C THR A 528 26.62 4.59 -2.12
N VAL A 529 26.19 5.50 -3.00
CA VAL A 529 25.28 6.58 -2.64
C VAL A 529 23.92 6.02 -2.26
N CYS A 530 23.34 5.11 -3.05
CA CYS A 530 22.06 4.51 -2.75
C CYS A 530 22.09 3.73 -1.42
N LEU A 531 23.15 2.97 -1.13
CA LEU A 531 23.29 2.26 0.14
C LEU A 531 23.36 3.24 1.33
N ALA A 532 24.14 4.32 1.21
CA ALA A 532 24.25 5.34 2.26
C ALA A 532 22.92 6.04 2.52
N VAL A 533 22.21 6.45 1.45
CA VAL A 533 20.90 7.11 1.59
C VAL A 533 19.84 6.13 2.10
N TYR A 534 19.86 4.86 1.66
CA TYR A 534 18.95 3.82 2.13
C TYR A 534 19.07 3.61 3.64
N ALA A 535 20.30 3.64 4.19
CA ALA A 535 20.54 3.52 5.62
C ALA A 535 20.03 4.73 6.44
N LEU A 536 20.01 5.93 5.84
CA LEU A 536 19.57 7.16 6.50
C LEU A 536 18.06 7.38 6.44
N VAL A 537 17.40 6.87 5.39
CA VAL A 537 15.97 7.06 5.19
C VAL A 537 15.18 6.04 6.01
N SER A 538 14.27 6.55 6.86
CA SER A 538 13.34 5.73 7.63
C SER A 538 12.01 5.49 6.91
N SER A 539 11.63 6.35 5.96
CA SER A 539 10.37 6.21 5.23
C SER A 539 10.41 5.01 4.26
N PHE A 540 9.35 4.20 4.30
CA PHE A 540 9.22 3.03 3.43
C PHE A 540 9.20 3.42 1.94
N GLU A 541 8.42 4.45 1.58
CA GLU A 541 8.38 4.98 0.22
C GLU A 541 9.76 5.43 -0.26
N GLY A 542 10.52 6.12 0.62
CA GLY A 542 11.87 6.55 0.29
C GLY A 542 12.81 5.36 0.06
N ARG A 543 12.79 4.35 0.94
CA ARG A 543 13.59 3.12 0.78
C ARG A 543 13.27 2.38 -0.52
N TYR A 544 12.00 2.27 -0.90
CA TYR A 544 11.57 1.68 -2.17
C TYR A 544 12.12 2.46 -3.37
N ILE A 545 11.93 3.79 -3.39
CA ILE A 545 12.41 4.64 -4.49
C ILE A 545 13.93 4.56 -4.63
N ILE A 546 14.67 4.55 -3.54
CA ILE A 546 16.14 4.44 -3.54
C ILE A 546 16.59 3.10 -4.14
N LEU A 547 15.98 2.00 -3.69
CA LEU A 547 16.35 0.66 -4.16
C LEU A 547 16.05 0.47 -5.66
N VAL A 548 14.82 0.75 -6.07
CA VAL A 548 14.35 0.51 -7.45
C VAL A 548 14.92 1.56 -8.42
N GLY A 549 14.95 2.83 -7.99
CA GLY A 549 15.53 3.93 -8.75
C GLY A 549 17.04 3.78 -8.91
N GLY A 550 17.78 3.46 -7.84
CA GLY A 550 19.22 3.19 -7.89
C GLY A 550 19.55 2.05 -8.84
N THR A 551 18.80 0.95 -8.78
CA THR A 551 18.96 -0.19 -9.70
C THR A 551 18.72 0.21 -11.14
N THR A 552 17.66 0.99 -11.40
CA THR A 552 17.31 1.45 -12.76
C THR A 552 18.39 2.38 -13.31
N VAL A 553 18.88 3.34 -12.53
CA VAL A 553 19.97 4.23 -12.93
C VAL A 553 21.24 3.43 -13.23
N GLY A 554 21.66 2.55 -12.30
CA GLY A 554 22.86 1.74 -12.48
C GLY A 554 22.81 0.84 -13.71
N ALA A 555 21.70 0.12 -13.92
CA ALA A 555 21.49 -0.75 -15.08
C ALA A 555 21.50 0.05 -16.39
N THR A 556 20.83 1.20 -16.43
CA THR A 556 20.74 2.06 -17.61
C THR A 556 22.10 2.66 -17.96
N THR A 557 22.86 3.12 -16.97
CA THR A 557 24.21 3.65 -17.20
C THR A 557 25.17 2.56 -17.70
N CYS A 558 25.09 1.34 -17.15
CA CYS A 558 25.87 0.20 -17.65
C CYS A 558 25.55 -0.12 -19.11
N LEU A 559 24.26 -0.22 -19.46
CA LEU A 559 23.83 -0.48 -20.83
C LEU A 559 24.30 0.63 -21.78
N GLY A 560 24.08 1.89 -21.43
CA GLY A 560 24.50 3.04 -22.23
C GLY A 560 26.02 3.07 -22.44
N ALA A 561 26.81 2.97 -21.37
CA ALA A 561 28.27 3.05 -21.44
C ALA A 561 28.87 1.94 -22.32
N LEU A 562 28.38 0.70 -22.20
CA LEU A 562 28.96 -0.45 -22.87
C LEU A 562 28.50 -0.65 -24.32
N PHE A 563 27.32 -0.15 -24.69
CA PHE A 563 26.70 -0.45 -25.99
C PHE A 563 26.53 0.78 -26.89
N LEU A 564 26.25 1.97 -26.34
CA LEU A 564 26.03 3.17 -27.14
C LEU A 564 27.22 3.54 -28.04
N PRO A 565 28.49 3.50 -27.60
CA PRO A 565 29.63 3.80 -28.48
C PRO A 565 29.73 2.84 -29.68
N LYS A 566 29.30 1.58 -29.51
CA LYS A 566 29.35 0.57 -30.58
C LYS A 566 28.26 0.80 -31.61
N VAL A 567 27.06 1.14 -31.15
CA VAL A 567 25.94 1.54 -32.01
C VAL A 567 26.31 2.76 -32.84
N MET A 568 26.89 3.77 -32.19
CA MET A 568 27.33 4.99 -32.86
C MET A 568 28.34 4.73 -33.97
N VAL A 569 29.37 3.91 -33.70
CA VAL A 569 30.39 3.62 -34.72
C VAL A 569 29.82 2.75 -35.85
N ALA A 570 29.05 1.71 -35.56
CA ALA A 570 28.59 0.80 -36.61
C ALA A 570 27.54 1.42 -37.54
N LEU A 571 26.70 2.33 -37.05
CA LEU A 571 25.62 2.95 -37.83
C LEU A 571 26.00 4.30 -38.43
N PHE A 572 26.70 5.15 -37.68
CA PHE A 572 26.93 6.55 -38.08
C PHE A 572 28.36 6.80 -38.57
N ASN A 573 29.33 5.94 -38.25
CA ASN A 573 30.72 6.05 -38.71
C ASN A 573 31.22 4.73 -39.32
N PRO A 574 30.60 4.21 -40.41
CA PRO A 574 30.94 2.92 -40.98
C PRO A 574 32.40 2.84 -41.46
N ASP A 575 33.01 3.96 -41.86
CA ASP A 575 34.42 4.02 -42.28
C ASP A 575 35.39 3.65 -41.13
N ALA A 576 35.02 4.00 -39.89
CA ALA A 576 35.76 3.63 -38.69
C ALA A 576 35.51 2.16 -38.26
N ASN A 577 34.54 1.48 -38.88
CA ASN A 577 34.18 0.08 -38.64
C ASN A 577 34.86 -0.88 -39.64
N THR A 578 36.11 -0.60 -40.02
CA THR A 578 36.91 -1.44 -40.93
C THR A 578 38.20 -1.91 -40.27
N PHE A 579 38.68 -3.10 -40.63
CA PHE A 579 39.96 -3.63 -40.10
C PHE A 579 41.14 -2.73 -40.50
N ASP A 580 41.09 -2.10 -41.67
CA ASP A 580 42.14 -1.22 -42.16
C ASP A 580 42.23 0.07 -41.36
N TYR A 581 41.09 0.66 -40.98
CA TYR A 581 41.06 1.82 -40.09
C TYR A 581 41.67 1.48 -38.72
N ILE A 582 41.22 0.39 -38.09
CA ILE A 582 41.74 -0.06 -36.79
C ILE A 582 43.25 -0.31 -36.86
N ARG A 583 43.73 -0.99 -37.91
CA ARG A 583 45.16 -1.25 -38.11
C ARG A 583 45.97 0.03 -38.32
N ARG A 584 45.43 1.04 -39.01
CA ARG A 584 46.09 2.35 -39.20
C ARG A 584 46.22 3.11 -37.88
N VAL A 585 45.16 3.13 -37.06
CA VAL A 585 45.16 3.75 -35.74
C VAL A 585 46.20 3.08 -34.81
N VAL A 586 46.30 1.74 -34.87
CA VAL A 586 47.28 0.97 -34.10
C VAL A 586 48.72 1.22 -34.56
N LYS A 587 48.97 1.36 -35.87
CA LYS A 587 50.33 1.65 -36.38
C LYS A 587 50.76 3.10 -36.15
N GLY A 588 49.86 4.08 -36.28
CA GLY A 588 50.18 5.51 -36.17
C GLY A 588 50.60 5.96 -34.76
N SER A 589 50.26 5.19 -33.74
CA SER A 589 50.54 5.46 -32.34
C SER A 589 51.84 4.82 -31.82
N ASP A 590 52.42 3.86 -32.55
CA ASP A 590 53.80 3.42 -32.33
C ASP A 590 54.81 4.47 -32.84
N LEU A 591 54.46 5.24 -33.88
CA LEU A 591 55.31 6.31 -34.42
C LEU A 591 55.45 7.52 -33.49
N SER A 592 54.44 7.83 -32.67
CA SER A 592 54.51 8.93 -31.70
C SER A 592 55.32 8.59 -30.44
N ARG A 593 55.64 7.32 -30.19
CA ARG A 593 56.56 6.89 -29.12
C ARG A 593 58.04 6.86 -29.54
N GLY A 594 58.35 6.93 -30.83
CA GLY A 594 59.71 6.86 -31.37
C GLY A 594 60.40 8.21 -31.63
N ALA A 595 59.68 9.33 -31.60
CA ALA A 595 60.23 10.65 -31.92
C ALA A 595 60.58 11.47 -30.66
N SER A 596 61.39 10.91 -29.77
CA SER A 596 61.99 11.65 -28.65
C SER A 596 63.48 11.31 -28.48
N SER A 597 64.25 11.39 -29.56
CA SER A 597 65.71 11.52 -29.46
C SER A 597 66.32 11.99 -30.79
N GLY A 598 66.83 13.23 -30.81
CA GLY A 598 67.86 13.66 -31.76
C GLY A 598 67.59 14.98 -32.51
N GLY A 599 68.38 16.01 -32.18
CA GLY A 599 68.91 16.96 -33.16
C GLY A 599 68.29 18.37 -33.21
N GLU A 600 69.08 19.34 -32.75
CA GLU A 600 68.92 20.79 -32.95
C GLU A 600 68.93 21.21 -34.44
N GLY A 601 68.27 22.33 -34.78
CA GLY A 601 68.57 23.08 -36.01
C GLY A 601 67.44 23.92 -36.63
N ALA A 602 67.39 25.20 -36.27
CA ALA A 602 67.16 26.39 -37.11
C ALA A 602 65.94 26.54 -38.08
N ALA A 603 65.15 27.58 -37.76
CA ALA A 603 64.83 28.76 -38.61
C ALA A 603 63.67 28.78 -39.64
N ARG A 604 62.86 29.86 -39.47
CA ARG A 604 62.20 30.77 -40.46
C ARG A 604 61.05 30.21 -41.33
N SER A 605 59.82 30.71 -41.23
CA SER A 605 59.25 32.01 -41.69
C SER A 605 58.81 32.02 -43.16
N GLY A 606 57.54 32.37 -43.41
CA GLY A 606 56.93 32.70 -44.73
C GLY A 606 55.52 32.12 -44.87
N SER A 607 54.46 32.81 -44.42
CA SER A 607 53.59 33.71 -45.20
C SER A 607 52.80 33.00 -46.33
N ILE A 608 51.50 32.74 -46.13
CA ILE A 608 50.34 33.57 -46.56
C ILE A 608 49.92 33.24 -48.02
N ASP A 609 48.78 32.55 -48.16
CA ASP A 609 47.53 32.95 -48.83
C ASP A 609 46.73 31.69 -49.21
N ALA A 610 45.55 31.45 -48.60
CA ALA A 610 44.24 31.98 -49.00
C ALA A 610 43.83 31.45 -50.40
N ARG A 611 42.69 30.78 -50.64
CA ARG A 611 41.37 30.92 -50.04
C ARG A 611 40.45 29.82 -50.60
N SER A 612 39.65 29.24 -49.71
CA SER A 612 38.17 29.10 -49.80
C SER A 612 37.60 28.12 -50.85
N THR A 613 36.58 27.29 -50.60
CA THR A 613 35.42 27.24 -49.69
C THR A 613 34.93 25.77 -49.73
N GLY A 614 34.22 25.16 -48.79
CA GLY A 614 33.63 25.58 -47.52
C GLY A 614 32.82 24.42 -46.89
N ARG A 615 32.82 24.41 -45.55
CA ARG A 615 31.70 24.14 -44.61
C ARG A 615 31.18 22.71 -44.42
N GLY A 616 30.92 22.23 -43.20
CA GLY A 616 30.93 22.83 -41.84
C GLY A 616 31.21 21.75 -40.77
N SER A 617 32.01 22.03 -39.73
CA SER A 617 31.72 22.69 -38.43
C SER A 617 31.49 21.65 -37.32
N MET A 618 32.49 21.33 -36.46
CA MET A 618 33.01 22.01 -35.23
C MET A 618 32.03 21.97 -34.04
N ASP A 619 32.38 21.31 -32.92
CA ASP A 619 33.24 21.77 -31.79
C ASP A 619 32.59 22.95 -31.03
N LEU A 620 32.62 23.14 -29.71
CA LEU A 620 33.24 22.58 -28.50
C LEU A 620 32.60 23.42 -27.36
N PHE A 621 32.46 22.94 -26.11
CA PHE A 621 32.38 23.88 -24.97
C PHE A 621 32.88 23.26 -23.66
N THR A 622 33.92 23.87 -23.10
CA THR A 622 34.24 23.93 -21.68
C THR A 622 34.77 25.33 -21.37
N SER A 623 34.14 26.04 -20.44
CA SER A 623 34.79 27.02 -19.54
C SER A 623 33.83 27.47 -18.43
N ASN A 624 34.45 27.83 -17.30
CA ASN A 624 33.91 28.01 -15.94
C ASN A 624 33.23 29.40 -15.70
N PRO A 625 32.62 29.63 -14.52
CA PRO A 625 31.45 30.49 -14.35
C PRO A 625 31.76 31.95 -13.97
N VAL A 626 30.83 32.84 -14.32
CA VAL A 626 30.78 34.25 -13.90
C VAL A 626 29.66 34.43 -12.88
N LEU A 627 30.00 35.06 -11.75
CA LEU A 627 29.11 35.56 -10.70
C LEU A 627 28.15 36.63 -11.26
N LEU A 628 26.85 36.40 -11.09
CA LEU A 628 25.80 37.41 -11.26
C LEU A 628 24.97 37.49 -9.97
N HIS A 629 24.93 38.67 -9.38
CA HIS A 629 24.03 39.04 -8.28
C HIS A 629 22.56 38.91 -8.71
N PRO A 630 21.65 38.44 -7.83
CA PRO A 630 20.22 38.55 -8.10
C PRO A 630 19.70 39.97 -7.77
N PRO A 631 18.68 40.44 -8.48
CA PRO A 631 18.05 41.73 -8.20
C PRO A 631 17.24 41.68 -6.90
N GLN A 632 17.33 42.76 -6.12
CA GLN A 632 16.43 43.02 -5.01
C GLN A 632 14.99 43.17 -5.54
N SER A 633 14.11 42.24 -5.16
CA SER A 633 12.66 42.44 -5.27
C SER A 633 12.06 42.62 -3.87
N THR A 634 11.27 43.68 -3.80
CA THR A 634 10.55 44.22 -2.66
C THR A 634 9.67 43.17 -1.98
N ILE A 635 9.78 43.12 -0.64
CA ILE A 635 8.89 42.38 0.25
C ILE A 635 7.48 42.94 0.05
N SER A 636 6.63 42.18 -0.65
CA SER A 636 5.18 42.34 -0.56
C SER A 636 4.67 41.25 0.37
N ASN A 637 4.06 41.68 1.47
CA ASN A 637 3.29 40.82 2.38
C ASN A 637 2.15 40.16 1.59
N SER A 638 2.41 38.99 1.00
CA SER A 638 1.36 38.09 0.52
C SER A 638 1.22 36.96 1.54
N SER A 639 0.18 37.10 2.33
CA SER A 639 -0.29 36.13 3.31
C SER A 639 -0.46 34.76 2.66
N MET A 640 0.29 33.81 3.20
CA MET A 640 0.14 32.37 2.97
C MET A 640 -1.32 32.00 3.22
N THR A 641 -2.10 31.86 2.14
CA THR A 641 -3.51 31.51 2.25
C THR A 641 -3.58 30.00 2.48
N PRO A 642 -4.17 29.51 3.59
CA PRO A 642 -4.24 28.09 3.90
C PRO A 642 -4.91 27.31 2.77
N ILE A 643 -4.47 26.09 2.51
CA ILE A 643 -5.01 25.17 1.49
C ILE A 643 -6.55 25.04 1.61
N TYR A 644 -7.09 25.07 2.83
CA TYR A 644 -8.54 25.09 3.09
C TYR A 644 -9.29 26.31 2.51
N VAL A 645 -8.64 27.47 2.35
CA VAL A 645 -9.24 28.66 1.72
C VAL A 645 -9.28 28.50 0.20
N GLN A 646 -8.33 27.80 -0.40
CA GLN A 646 -8.37 27.46 -1.83
C GLN A 646 -9.44 26.41 -2.12
N GLU A 647 -9.54 25.36 -1.31
CA GLU A 647 -10.60 24.35 -1.42
C GLU A 647 -11.99 24.96 -1.20
N GLY A 648 -12.14 25.87 -0.23
CA GLY A 648 -13.41 26.59 -0.01
C GLY A 648 -13.82 27.48 -1.19
N ARG A 649 -12.87 28.10 -1.89
CA ARG A 649 -13.14 28.90 -3.10
C ARG A 649 -13.47 28.04 -4.32
N ALA A 650 -12.82 26.87 -4.46
CA ALA A 650 -13.13 25.90 -5.51
C ALA A 650 -14.53 25.29 -5.30
N PHE A 651 -14.84 24.91 -4.07
CA PHE A 651 -16.16 24.40 -3.66
C PHE A 651 -17.27 25.43 -3.90
N ASN A 652 -17.04 26.71 -3.55
CA ASN A 652 -17.99 27.79 -3.81
C ASN A 652 -18.18 28.11 -5.30
N ARG A 653 -17.17 27.86 -6.15
CA ARG A 653 -17.32 27.96 -7.62
C ARG A 653 -18.17 26.82 -8.17
N GLU A 654 -17.86 25.58 -7.79
CA GLU A 654 -18.59 24.40 -8.25
C GLU A 654 -20.08 24.48 -7.89
N HIS A 655 -20.42 24.94 -6.68
CA HIS A 655 -21.82 25.14 -6.27
C HIS A 655 -22.50 26.25 -7.08
N ARG A 656 -21.80 27.35 -7.34
CA ARG A 656 -22.33 28.47 -8.14
C ARG A 656 -22.60 28.05 -9.58
N ASP A 657 -21.70 27.26 -10.17
CA ASP A 657 -21.85 26.74 -11.53
C ASP A 657 -23.03 25.76 -11.65
N ARG A 658 -23.21 24.89 -10.65
CA ARG A 658 -24.38 23.98 -10.58
C ARG A 658 -25.70 24.73 -10.40
N ILE A 659 -25.73 25.79 -9.58
CA ILE A 659 -26.92 26.65 -9.42
C ILE A 659 -27.23 27.37 -10.72
N ASN A 660 -26.22 27.95 -11.40
CA ASN A 660 -26.40 28.64 -12.67
C ASN A 660 -26.83 27.70 -13.81
N ALA A 661 -26.41 26.42 -13.77
CA ALA A 661 -26.88 25.40 -14.70
C ALA A 661 -28.34 25.03 -14.43
N LEU A 662 -28.71 24.83 -13.16
CA LEU A 662 -30.07 24.46 -12.76
C LEU A 662 -31.07 25.62 -12.99
N ALA A 663 -30.66 26.86 -12.74
CA ALA A 663 -31.45 28.06 -13.01
C ALA A 663 -31.77 28.20 -14.51
N ARG A 664 -30.81 27.89 -15.40
CA ARG A 664 -31.05 27.87 -16.86
C ARG A 664 -32.06 26.80 -17.27
N VAL A 665 -31.99 25.61 -16.68
CA VAL A 665 -32.96 24.54 -16.94
C VAL A 665 -34.35 24.94 -16.46
N ILE A 666 -34.46 25.55 -15.28
CA ILE A 666 -35.73 26.04 -14.72
C ILE A 666 -36.34 27.13 -15.61
N CYS A 667 -35.56 28.13 -16.04
CA CYS A 667 -36.03 29.20 -16.92
C CYS A 667 -36.50 28.66 -18.29
N ASN A 668 -35.76 27.71 -18.88
CA ASN A 668 -36.16 27.10 -20.15
C ASN A 668 -37.44 26.26 -20.00
N THR A 669 -37.58 25.52 -18.90
CA THR A 669 -38.79 24.73 -18.62
C THR A 669 -40.00 25.63 -18.38
N ALA A 670 -39.80 26.81 -17.77
CA ALA A 670 -40.83 27.81 -17.57
C ALA A 670 -41.27 28.47 -18.90
N SER A 671 -40.32 28.82 -19.78
CA SER A 671 -40.63 29.41 -21.08
C SER A 671 -41.39 28.46 -22.02
N GLU A 672 -41.27 27.15 -21.81
CA GLU A 672 -41.95 26.11 -22.59
C GLU A 672 -43.31 25.70 -21.99
N GLY A 673 -43.77 26.36 -20.91
CA GLY A 673 -45.09 26.11 -20.32
C GLY A 673 -45.24 24.76 -19.59
N ARG A 674 -44.13 24.07 -19.26
CA ARG A 674 -44.13 22.73 -18.64
C ARG A 674 -44.20 22.81 -17.11
N VAL A 675 -45.39 23.11 -16.59
CA VAL A 675 -45.64 23.47 -15.17
C VAL A 675 -45.23 22.38 -14.16
N SER A 676 -45.46 21.09 -14.45
CA SER A 676 -45.14 19.99 -13.53
C SER A 676 -43.63 19.74 -13.40
N GLU A 677 -42.88 19.84 -14.50
CA GLU A 677 -41.42 19.75 -14.48
C GLU A 677 -40.78 20.98 -13.85
N PHE A 678 -41.35 22.16 -14.10
CA PHE A 678 -40.91 23.39 -13.42
C PHE A 678 -41.02 23.26 -11.89
N GLN A 679 -42.16 22.79 -11.38
CA GLN A 679 -42.35 22.57 -9.94
C GLN A 679 -41.36 21.53 -9.37
N ASN A 680 -41.06 20.47 -10.11
CA ASN A 680 -40.07 19.47 -9.71
C ASN A 680 -38.64 20.04 -9.68
N HIS A 681 -38.25 20.83 -10.68
CA HIS A 681 -36.94 21.48 -10.70
C HIS A 681 -36.77 22.55 -9.62
N VAL A 682 -37.82 23.34 -9.34
CA VAL A 682 -37.87 24.29 -8.23
C VAL A 682 -37.79 23.55 -6.88
N GLY A 683 -38.48 22.42 -6.72
CA GLY A 683 -38.40 21.58 -5.51
C GLY A 683 -36.99 21.01 -5.27
N LYS A 684 -36.30 20.60 -6.32
CA LYS A 684 -34.90 20.14 -6.24
C LYS A 684 -33.94 21.29 -5.89
N LEU A 685 -34.16 22.49 -6.43
CA LEU A 685 -33.39 23.68 -6.06
C LEU A 685 -33.63 24.07 -4.59
N ALA A 686 -34.88 23.98 -4.09
CA ALA A 686 -35.21 24.24 -2.69
C ALA A 686 -34.59 23.20 -1.73
N GLN A 687 -34.58 21.91 -2.09
CA GLN A 687 -33.88 20.87 -1.33
C GLN A 687 -32.35 21.04 -1.34
N PHE A 688 -31.79 21.53 -2.45
CA PHE A 688 -30.37 21.84 -2.54
C PHE A 688 -30.01 23.07 -1.70
N ALA A 689 -30.82 24.12 -1.77
CA ALA A 689 -30.66 25.33 -0.96
C ALA A 689 -30.82 25.04 0.54
N SER A 690 -31.75 24.16 0.95
CA SER A 690 -31.90 23.77 2.36
C SER A 690 -30.69 23.00 2.87
N ARG A 691 -30.09 22.13 2.05
CA ARG A 691 -28.82 21.45 2.38
C ARG A 691 -27.65 22.43 2.53
N ILE A 692 -27.57 23.46 1.68
CA ILE A 692 -26.56 24.51 1.81
C ILE A 692 -26.80 25.38 3.04
N ARG A 693 -28.06 25.73 3.35
CA ARG A 693 -28.43 26.50 4.55
C ARG A 693 -27.99 25.73 5.80
N VAL A 694 -28.29 24.43 5.89
CA VAL A 694 -27.86 23.53 6.99
C VAL A 694 -26.34 23.47 7.13
N MET A 695 -25.60 23.47 6.01
CA MET A 695 -24.12 23.49 6.04
C MET A 695 -23.55 24.85 6.45
N ALA A 696 -24.21 25.96 6.07
CA ALA A 696 -23.81 27.31 6.45
C ALA A 696 -24.09 27.60 7.94
N THR A 697 -25.21 27.12 8.49
CA THR A 697 -25.52 27.22 9.94
C THR A 697 -24.59 26.33 10.78
N ALA A 698 -24.17 25.17 10.24
CA ALA A 698 -23.14 24.35 10.87
C ALA A 698 -21.77 25.03 10.89
N LYS A 699 -21.47 25.86 9.88
CA LYS A 699 -20.20 26.61 9.78
C LYS A 699 -20.20 27.90 10.63
N SER A 700 -21.34 28.59 10.77
CA SER A 700 -21.44 29.78 11.63
C SER A 700 -21.37 29.44 13.13
N ARG A 701 -21.88 28.26 13.54
CA ARG A 701 -21.70 27.75 14.92
C ARG A 701 -20.27 27.31 15.25
N ALA A 702 -19.44 27.01 14.24
CA ALA A 702 -18.05 26.63 14.43
C ALA A 702 -17.09 27.84 14.59
N PHE A 703 -17.55 29.07 14.40
CA PHE A 703 -16.72 30.29 14.44
C PHE A 703 -16.91 31.17 15.68
N SER A 704 -17.81 30.82 16.61
CA SER A 704 -18.02 31.61 17.84
C SER A 704 -17.09 31.18 18.98
N ILE A 705 -15.89 31.77 19.02
CA ILE A 705 -15.05 31.95 20.22
C ILE A 705 -14.94 33.48 20.46
N PRO A 706 -14.96 34.00 21.71
CA PRO A 706 -15.15 35.42 21.96
C PRO A 706 -13.88 36.23 21.62
N SER A 707 -14.03 37.35 20.90
CA SER A 707 -12.96 38.33 20.77
C SER A 707 -12.98 39.32 21.94
N ILE A 708 -11.80 39.56 22.48
CA ILE A 708 -11.51 40.60 23.47
C ILE A 708 -11.58 41.97 22.78
N LYS A 709 -12.14 42.95 23.50
CA LYS A 709 -12.38 44.35 23.15
C LYS A 709 -11.21 45.07 22.45
N SER A 710 -11.53 45.78 21.37
CA SER A 710 -11.07 47.16 21.12
C SER A 710 -12.08 47.84 20.18
N GLY A 711 -12.44 49.08 20.48
CA GLY A 711 -13.67 49.70 20.03
C GLY A 711 -13.67 50.34 18.65
N GLU A 712 -14.69 51.19 18.52
CA GLU A 712 -15.13 52.06 17.42
C GLU A 712 -16.23 51.54 16.50
N GLN A 713 -17.11 52.51 16.22
CA GLN A 713 -18.48 52.43 15.72
C GLN A 713 -18.52 52.00 14.24
N ILE A 714 -19.66 51.46 13.82
CA ILE A 714 -20.61 52.09 12.87
C ILE A 714 -21.77 51.10 12.61
N ALA A 715 -22.98 51.67 12.60
CA ALA A 715 -24.26 51.06 12.25
C ALA A 715 -24.26 50.48 10.81
N GLU A 716 -25.16 49.60 10.38
CA GLU A 716 -26.58 49.84 10.10
C GLU A 716 -27.17 48.53 9.53
N ASP A 717 -28.50 48.47 9.56
CA ASP A 717 -29.47 47.47 9.05
C ASP A 717 -29.08 46.53 7.89
N VAL A 718 -29.71 45.36 7.84
CA VAL A 718 -30.72 45.01 6.81
C VAL A 718 -31.21 43.56 6.96
N ASP A 719 -32.53 43.46 6.80
CA ASP A 719 -33.49 42.36 6.95
C ASP A 719 -33.22 41.02 6.23
N GLU A 720 -33.85 39.99 6.82
CA GLU A 720 -34.22 38.66 6.30
C GLU A 720 -35.15 38.74 5.05
N PRO A 721 -35.21 37.70 4.18
CA PRO A 721 -35.68 36.34 4.53
C PRO A 721 -34.84 35.13 4.06
#